data_AF-A0A7M2X639-F1
#
_entry.id   AF-A0A7M2X639-F1
#
_cell.length_a   1.000
_cell.length_b   1.000
_cell.length_c   1.000
_cell.angle_alpha   90.00
_cell.angle_beta   90.00
_cell.angle_gamma   90.00
#
_symmetry.space_group_name_H-M   'P 1'
#
loop_
_entity.id
_entity.type
_entity.pdbx_description
1 polymer ?
#
loop_
_entity_poly.entity_id
_entity_poly.type
_entity_poly.pdbx_seq_one_letter_code
_entity_poly.pdbx_strand_id
1 'polypeptide(L)'
;MNRKIFATTATTTLALLLASCGGGSGGGVSSTPTPVPTPTPTPTPTPTPTPSPTPTPTSNPDLIAPLASETFTGKRGTADGRFSSSSAPPTETSATSGAITLAYNATNRTYTLTAAGRTQVFGPGDIDAAQGNAAVVVYVKKTATSQDTLTLTKADTSGRFTYQYVGAGYWERATSVGDGSIRGSVDAFVYGVTTPDASLPRSGAARYDVDMLGVRTDIGKLTAMVGDGTFTIDFALGAFAASGTMAEEGGALISFVADGRLSSTANSYTGRVSIQSPTVRYTGTINGQFFGPSATEVGGAWSASDGSITGSGEVVAGTITGRRNDQAAAASFSTQTSTTIFKGTGFRTQISATAPSRSIATVSISRNPADNTYSWTVPEASGTFPSTDIINNSYLGGSDYHVTAANDYVQGAEWLRITPGTPTVSKIDSVVFGFQTPDAELVRTGTASYRLDLFGTSFAESERAIFGVGKLNVDLGSGTVSYKGSFYPENQPDRLGGAFSGAGTLSSTTNSISGSISINYTQDRSTGAITGAFYGPKGVELGLAFSAKGAGGQFTGTILGVKDSSLSGGQDPLSAYATPSTWSYGVISDLGKAGLGGAARNSIFDLDPVTAKLAITWNPVKSTYSILTTTIEYSVDPVRYTFTGAEKIAAESNARFDVYRITQGAVTNTLHVYKYGQNELPLSYASFARFAINDHSGAPASDPTSLLSDVDRRVFFLFGSETAATAMPRTGSANYRGLAYGTGAQTGSNNLRKLFDVIGTADLAANFATGAITTRLALSGQQVGTSQTVDFGSYDFTSKLTGVHFVGSGNSGGSTGTIDGRFYGPSANEVGANWLIQQPLSSGARYDLAGVLLGQTVP
;
A
#
# COMPACT_ATOMS: atom_id res chain seq x y z
N MET A 1 16.82 45.34 24.60
CA MET A 1 18.05 44.55 24.79
C MET A 1 18.49 44.03 23.43
N ASN A 2 19.79 44.02 23.14
CA ASN A 2 20.29 43.59 21.83
C ASN A 2 20.46 42.06 21.81
N ARG A 3 20.01 41.37 20.75
CA ARG A 3 20.41 39.99 20.44
C ARG A 3 20.75 39.87 18.96
N LYS A 4 21.93 39.32 18.69
CA LYS A 4 22.41 38.97 17.34
C LYS A 4 22.23 37.47 17.16
N ILE A 5 21.82 37.04 15.97
CA ILE A 5 21.82 35.62 15.58
C ILE A 5 22.87 35.45 14.46
N PHE A 6 23.80 34.53 14.65
CA PHE A 6 24.85 34.16 13.69
C PHE A 6 24.59 32.75 13.16
N ALA A 7 24.98 32.51 11.90
CA ALA A 7 24.99 31.20 11.25
C ALA A 7 26.42 30.79 10.84
N THR A 8 26.66 29.48 10.79
CA THR A 8 27.94 28.75 10.52
C THR A 8 27.59 27.25 10.42
N THR A 9 28.10 26.38 9.54
CA THR A 9 29.04 26.42 8.38
C THR A 9 28.81 25.08 7.59
N ALA A 10 29.34 24.74 6.41
CA ALA A 10 30.34 25.30 5.48
C ALA A 10 30.08 24.83 4.02
N THR A 11 30.96 25.23 3.09
CA THR A 11 31.06 24.88 1.67
C THR A 11 32.01 23.71 1.35
N THR A 12 31.80 23.01 0.23
CA THR A 12 32.90 22.47 -0.61
C THR A 12 32.57 22.55 -2.10
N THR A 13 33.55 22.93 -2.93
CA THR A 13 33.46 23.18 -4.39
C THR A 13 34.07 22.04 -5.22
N LEU A 14 33.60 21.87 -6.47
CA LEU A 14 34.41 21.33 -7.57
C LEU A 14 33.91 21.86 -8.94
N ALA A 15 34.82 22.08 -9.89
CA ALA A 15 34.57 22.64 -11.23
C ALA A 15 35.26 21.79 -12.32
N LEU A 16 35.45 22.35 -13.54
CA LEU A 16 35.96 21.75 -14.81
C LEU A 16 34.87 21.02 -15.64
N LEU A 17 34.76 21.11 -16.99
CA LEU A 17 35.59 21.72 -18.06
C LEU A 17 34.76 22.02 -19.36
N LEU A 18 35.39 22.62 -20.39
CA LEU A 18 34.81 23.07 -21.69
C LEU A 18 34.73 21.96 -22.78
N ALA A 19 33.93 22.14 -23.86
CA ALA A 19 34.40 22.12 -25.29
C ALA A 19 33.30 22.07 -26.41
N SER A 20 33.69 22.49 -27.63
CA SER A 20 33.06 22.37 -28.98
C SER A 20 31.85 23.27 -29.33
N CYS A 21 31.63 23.90 -30.50
CA CYS A 21 32.31 24.14 -31.82
C CYS A 21 31.56 23.61 -33.08
N GLY A 22 31.40 24.48 -34.09
CA GLY A 22 30.77 24.27 -35.43
C GLY A 22 29.62 25.28 -35.68
N GLY A 23 29.48 26.06 -36.76
CA GLY A 23 30.10 26.10 -38.11
C GLY A 23 29.06 25.70 -39.18
N GLY A 24 28.80 26.39 -40.32
CA GLY A 24 29.28 27.66 -40.92
C GLY A 24 28.58 27.92 -42.29
N SER A 25 28.92 29.01 -43.02
CA SER A 25 28.51 29.42 -44.42
C SER A 25 26.99 29.54 -44.73
N GLY A 26 26.47 30.21 -45.78
CA GLY A 26 26.96 31.06 -46.89
C GLY A 26 26.10 30.84 -48.17
N GLY A 27 25.78 31.79 -49.07
CA GLY A 27 26.00 33.25 -49.16
C GLY A 27 26.05 33.74 -50.63
N GLY A 28 25.09 34.55 -51.13
CA GLY A 28 25.07 35.00 -52.55
C GLY A 28 23.82 35.79 -53.01
N VAL A 29 23.94 36.56 -54.11
CA VAL A 29 22.99 37.58 -54.64
C VAL A 29 22.44 37.23 -56.04
N SER A 30 21.33 37.85 -56.49
CA SER A 30 21.16 38.56 -57.80
C SER A 30 19.67 38.83 -58.18
N SER A 31 19.41 39.47 -59.32
CA SER A 31 18.31 40.44 -59.57
C SER A 31 17.28 40.10 -60.68
N THR A 32 16.01 40.56 -60.51
CA THR A 32 15.09 41.29 -61.45
C THR A 32 14.83 40.70 -62.88
N PRO A 33 13.58 40.55 -63.41
CA PRO A 33 12.69 41.70 -63.72
C PRO A 33 11.14 41.52 -63.70
N THR A 34 10.44 42.59 -64.09
CA THR A 34 9.03 42.98 -63.85
C THR A 34 8.04 42.68 -65.00
N PRO A 35 6.74 42.46 -64.69
CA PRO A 35 5.63 43.07 -65.46
C PRO A 35 4.59 43.77 -64.52
N VAL A 36 4.28 45.08 -64.71
CA VAL A 36 3.19 45.68 -65.52
C VAL A 36 1.79 45.58 -64.84
N PRO A 37 0.99 46.68 -64.75
CA PRO A 37 0.10 46.90 -63.59
C PRO A 37 -1.38 46.49 -63.77
N THR A 38 -2.01 46.17 -62.64
CA THR A 38 -3.46 45.93 -62.48
C THR A 38 -4.11 47.16 -61.82
N PRO A 39 -5.32 47.61 -62.22
CA PRO A 39 -5.83 48.94 -61.88
C PRO A 39 -6.11 49.19 -60.39
N THR A 40 -5.87 50.45 -60.00
CA THR A 40 -6.02 50.99 -58.64
C THR A 40 -7.49 51.02 -58.16
N PRO A 41 -7.84 50.34 -57.05
CA PRO A 41 -9.08 50.61 -56.34
C PRO A 41 -8.97 51.89 -55.48
N THR A 42 -10.10 52.59 -55.38
CA THR A 42 -10.31 53.88 -54.69
C THR A 42 -9.70 53.97 -53.28
N PRO A 43 -9.13 55.12 -52.85
CA PRO A 43 -8.59 55.27 -51.51
C PRO A 43 -9.66 55.13 -50.42
N THR A 44 -9.55 54.06 -49.63
CA THR A 44 -10.22 53.94 -48.33
C THR A 44 -9.71 55.05 -47.40
N PRO A 45 -10.57 55.72 -46.61
CA PRO A 45 -10.15 56.79 -45.72
C PRO A 45 -9.07 56.32 -44.74
N THR A 46 -7.99 57.08 -44.65
CA THR A 46 -6.91 56.85 -43.68
C THR A 46 -7.49 56.87 -42.25
N PRO A 47 -7.38 55.78 -41.47
CA PRO A 47 -7.81 55.82 -40.09
C PRO A 47 -6.92 56.81 -39.33
N THR A 48 -7.55 57.72 -38.59
CA THR A 48 -6.88 58.63 -37.64
C THR A 48 -5.92 57.81 -36.78
N PRO A 49 -4.65 58.25 -36.56
CA PRO A 49 -3.73 57.51 -35.72
C PRO A 49 -4.33 57.35 -34.32
N THR A 50 -4.71 56.12 -33.98
CA THR A 50 -5.14 55.75 -32.64
C THR A 50 -4.03 56.19 -31.66
N PRO A 51 -4.35 56.89 -30.56
CA PRO A 51 -3.32 57.25 -29.59
C PRO A 51 -2.58 55.99 -29.16
N SER A 52 -1.24 56.05 -29.20
CA SER A 52 -0.40 54.95 -28.73
C SER A 52 -0.90 54.51 -27.36
N PRO A 53 -1.17 53.22 -27.13
CA PRO A 53 -1.64 52.77 -25.84
C PRO A 53 -0.64 53.22 -24.77
N THR A 54 -1.12 53.93 -23.76
CA THR A 54 -0.35 54.19 -22.54
C THR A 54 0.19 52.85 -22.06
N PRO A 55 1.50 52.68 -21.82
CA PRO A 55 2.05 51.39 -21.43
C PRO A 55 1.32 50.91 -20.18
N THR A 56 0.65 49.76 -20.31
CA THR A 56 -0.03 49.10 -19.20
C THR A 56 0.97 48.92 -18.06
N PRO A 57 0.63 49.23 -16.80
CA PRO A 57 1.55 49.05 -15.68
C PRO A 57 2.05 47.60 -15.66
N THR A 58 3.36 47.43 -15.80
CA THR A 58 4.02 46.13 -15.78
C THR A 58 3.99 45.59 -14.36
N SER A 59 3.19 44.55 -14.11
CA SER A 59 3.28 43.74 -12.90
C SER A 59 4.67 43.13 -12.77
N ASN A 60 5.16 42.96 -11.55
CA ASN A 60 6.44 42.32 -11.32
C ASN A 60 6.36 40.82 -11.68
N PRO A 61 7.36 40.25 -12.38
CA PRO A 61 7.40 38.83 -12.69
C PRO A 61 7.76 37.98 -11.47
N ASP A 62 8.52 38.55 -10.53
CA ASP A 62 8.91 37.97 -9.24
C ASP A 62 9.14 39.08 -8.20
N LEU A 63 9.64 38.74 -7.01
CA LEU A 63 10.01 39.71 -5.97
C LEU A 63 11.51 40.08 -5.97
N ILE A 64 12.28 39.67 -6.98
CA ILE A 64 13.71 39.97 -7.08
C ILE A 64 13.87 41.41 -7.61
N ALA A 65 14.72 42.19 -6.97
CA ALA A 65 14.93 43.59 -7.33
C ALA A 65 15.62 43.72 -8.72
N PRO A 66 15.28 44.74 -9.54
CA PRO A 66 14.49 45.92 -9.21
C PRO A 66 12.97 45.73 -9.43
N LEU A 67 12.19 46.10 -8.41
CA LEU A 67 10.72 46.08 -8.47
C LEU A 67 10.13 47.32 -9.16
N ALA A 68 9.09 47.11 -9.96
CA ALA A 68 8.14 48.11 -10.43
C ALA A 68 7.10 48.45 -9.34
N SER A 69 6.43 49.61 -9.48
CA SER A 69 5.35 50.01 -8.56
C SER A 69 4.14 49.09 -8.70
N GLU A 70 3.78 48.39 -7.62
CA GLU A 70 2.70 47.39 -7.61
C GLU A 70 2.01 47.32 -6.24
N THR A 71 0.75 46.86 -6.23
CA THR A 71 -0.05 46.66 -5.03
C THR A 71 -0.36 45.17 -4.84
N PHE A 72 0.27 44.55 -3.84
CA PHE A 72 0.04 43.16 -3.48
C PHE A 72 -1.10 43.03 -2.47
N THR A 73 -2.03 42.10 -2.71
CA THR A 73 -3.04 41.70 -1.71
C THR A 73 -2.57 40.43 -0.99
N GLY A 74 -2.13 40.61 0.26
CA GLY A 74 -1.62 39.55 1.10
C GLY A 74 -2.65 38.92 2.03
N LYS A 75 -2.34 37.73 2.54
CA LYS A 75 -3.07 37.08 3.63
C LYS A 75 -2.42 37.45 4.95
N ARG A 76 -3.20 37.65 6.02
CA ARG A 76 -2.77 38.20 7.30
C ARG A 76 -3.31 37.39 8.48
N GLY A 77 -2.44 37.10 9.45
CA GLY A 77 -2.79 36.65 10.80
C GLY A 77 -2.33 37.70 11.80
N THR A 78 -3.20 38.10 12.71
CA THR A 78 -2.97 39.18 13.67
C THR A 78 -3.01 38.62 15.09
N ALA A 79 -2.02 38.99 15.90
CA ALA A 79 -2.05 38.87 17.36
C ALA A 79 -2.07 40.28 17.98
N ASP A 80 -3.05 40.59 18.83
CA ASP A 80 -3.17 41.87 19.56
C ASP A 80 -3.24 41.59 21.06
N GLY A 81 -2.72 42.50 21.88
CA GLY A 81 -2.75 42.39 23.34
C GLY A 81 -2.29 43.63 24.08
N ARG A 82 -2.56 43.66 25.38
CA ARG A 82 -2.13 44.71 26.32
C ARG A 82 -1.10 44.13 27.29
N PHE A 83 0.04 44.80 27.38
CA PHE A 83 1.22 44.38 28.13
C PHE A 83 1.48 45.39 29.24
N SER A 84 1.56 44.93 30.49
CA SER A 84 1.97 45.77 31.62
C SER A 84 3.43 45.47 31.99
N SER A 85 4.06 46.37 32.75
CA SER A 85 5.42 46.17 33.28
C SER A 85 5.49 45.17 34.45
N SER A 86 4.36 44.58 34.83
CA SER A 86 4.31 43.51 35.83
C SER A 86 4.58 42.15 35.18
N SER A 87 5.00 41.15 35.98
CA SER A 87 5.22 39.77 35.54
C SER A 87 3.91 39.00 35.29
N ALA A 88 2.93 39.65 34.68
CA ALA A 88 1.60 39.12 34.41
C ALA A 88 1.42 38.77 32.92
N PRO A 89 0.61 37.74 32.58
CA PRO A 89 0.22 37.46 31.20
C PRO A 89 -0.40 38.68 30.49
N PRO A 90 -0.28 38.79 29.15
CA PRO A 90 -0.94 39.83 28.40
C PRO A 90 -2.46 39.74 28.55
N THR A 91 -3.10 40.92 28.63
CA THR A 91 -4.55 41.07 28.77
C THR A 91 -5.18 41.62 27.48
N GLU A 92 -6.51 41.64 27.40
CA GLU A 92 -7.26 42.09 26.20
C GLU A 92 -6.83 41.39 24.89
N THR A 93 -6.33 40.15 24.97
CA THR A 93 -5.69 39.49 23.82
C THR A 93 -6.69 39.00 22.77
N SER A 94 -6.28 39.06 21.50
CA SER A 94 -7.05 38.50 20.38
C SER A 94 -6.16 37.94 19.28
N ALA A 95 -6.65 36.88 18.62
CA ALA A 95 -6.04 36.26 17.45
C ALA A 95 -7.06 36.29 16.29
N THR A 96 -6.73 36.94 15.17
CA THR A 96 -7.67 37.11 14.04
C THR A 96 -6.99 36.99 12.69
N SER A 97 -7.72 36.49 11.68
CA SER A 97 -7.24 36.41 10.30
C SER A 97 -7.92 37.42 9.38
N GLY A 98 -7.22 37.89 8.35
CA GLY A 98 -7.74 38.84 7.36
C GLY A 98 -6.86 38.97 6.12
N ALA A 99 -7.00 40.09 5.41
CA ALA A 99 -6.16 40.48 4.28
C ALA A 99 -5.36 41.76 4.60
N ILE A 100 -4.21 41.93 3.95
CA ILE A 100 -3.41 43.15 4.01
C ILE A 100 -3.13 43.65 2.59
N THR A 101 -3.05 44.95 2.41
CA THR A 101 -2.55 45.56 1.18
C THR A 101 -1.14 46.06 1.41
N LEU A 102 -0.20 45.65 0.55
CA LEU A 102 1.18 46.16 0.51
C LEU A 102 1.42 46.80 -0.86
N ALA A 103 1.45 48.13 -0.92
CA ALA A 103 1.76 48.87 -2.15
C ALA A 103 3.22 49.35 -2.14
N TYR A 104 4.01 48.90 -3.11
CA TYR A 104 5.36 49.42 -3.36
C TYR A 104 5.33 50.52 -4.41
N ASN A 105 6.09 51.59 -4.18
CA ASN A 105 6.30 52.66 -5.15
C ASN A 105 7.79 52.71 -5.52
N ALA A 106 8.13 52.36 -6.76
CA ALA A 106 9.50 52.28 -7.25
C ALA A 106 10.21 53.64 -7.34
N THR A 107 9.48 54.73 -7.61
CA THR A 107 10.02 56.10 -7.68
C THR A 107 10.53 56.57 -6.32
N ASN A 108 9.73 56.37 -5.27
CA ASN A 108 10.03 56.83 -3.92
C ASN A 108 10.73 55.76 -3.06
N ARG A 109 10.76 54.51 -3.54
CA ARG A 109 11.19 53.30 -2.81
C ARG A 109 10.48 53.12 -1.47
N THR A 110 9.17 53.42 -1.46
CA THR A 110 8.32 53.37 -0.26
C THR A 110 7.35 52.20 -0.31
N TYR A 111 7.11 51.59 0.85
CA TYR A 111 6.01 50.65 1.09
C TYR A 111 4.87 51.37 1.82
N THR A 112 3.64 51.17 1.35
CA THR A 112 2.41 51.57 2.04
C THR A 112 1.64 50.33 2.44
N LEU A 113 1.42 50.15 3.73
CA LEU A 113 0.66 49.02 4.28
C LEU A 113 -0.72 49.52 4.71
N THR A 114 -1.76 48.75 4.39
CA THR A 114 -3.13 48.98 4.86
C THR A 114 -3.75 47.69 5.37
N ALA A 115 -4.13 47.66 6.64
CA ALA A 115 -4.80 46.54 7.30
C ALA A 115 -5.65 47.02 8.49
N ALA A 116 -6.82 46.40 8.71
CA ALA A 116 -7.67 46.65 9.89
C ALA A 116 -7.94 48.15 10.19
N GLY A 117 -8.15 48.97 9.15
CA GLY A 117 -8.39 50.42 9.26
C GLY A 117 -7.13 51.26 9.51
N ARG A 118 -5.96 50.65 9.72
CA ARG A 118 -4.66 51.35 9.80
C ARG A 118 -4.02 51.43 8.42
N THR A 119 -3.38 52.57 8.14
CA THR A 119 -2.47 52.75 7.01
C THR A 119 -1.16 53.36 7.49
N GLN A 120 -0.02 52.85 7.00
CA GLN A 120 1.30 53.36 7.33
C GLN A 120 2.24 53.32 6.12
N VAL A 121 3.02 54.39 5.93
CA VAL A 121 4.07 54.49 4.90
C VAL A 121 5.44 54.35 5.55
N PHE A 122 6.30 53.53 4.92
CA PHE A 122 7.72 53.37 5.24
C PHE A 122 8.57 53.67 4.00
N GLY A 123 9.66 54.41 4.16
CA GLY A 123 10.62 54.74 3.09
C GLY A 123 12.05 54.41 3.48
N PRO A 124 13.04 54.69 2.61
CA PRO A 124 14.44 54.35 2.85
C PRO A 124 15.04 54.98 4.12
N GLY A 125 14.55 56.15 4.52
CA GLY A 125 14.97 56.82 5.76
C GLY A 125 14.43 56.18 7.05
N ASP A 126 13.47 55.26 6.96
CA ASP A 126 12.95 54.51 8.10
C ASP A 126 13.73 53.20 8.35
N ILE A 127 14.70 52.84 7.50
CA ILE A 127 15.44 51.56 7.60
C ILE A 127 16.34 51.53 8.85
N ASP A 128 16.13 50.53 9.71
CA ASP A 128 17.03 50.23 10.83
C ASP A 128 18.00 49.10 10.45
N ALA A 129 19.18 49.51 10.01
CA ALA A 129 20.27 48.59 9.62
C ALA A 129 20.86 47.79 10.79
N ALA A 130 20.59 48.15 12.05
CA ALA A 130 21.02 47.37 13.21
C ALA A 130 20.07 46.21 13.54
N GLN A 131 18.82 46.28 13.08
CA GLN A 131 17.82 45.22 13.20
C GLN A 131 17.68 44.37 11.93
N GLY A 132 17.99 44.94 10.74
CA GLY A 132 18.08 44.19 9.48
C GLY A 132 19.28 43.25 9.39
N ASN A 133 19.23 42.30 8.46
CA ASN A 133 20.34 41.37 8.18
C ASN A 133 20.34 40.91 6.70
N ALA A 134 21.04 39.82 6.36
CA ALA A 134 21.08 39.29 4.99
C ALA A 134 19.71 38.82 4.46
N ALA A 135 18.83 38.31 5.33
CA ALA A 135 17.53 37.74 4.99
C ALA A 135 16.34 38.70 5.17
N VAL A 136 16.46 39.75 5.99
CA VAL A 136 15.36 40.71 6.26
C VAL A 136 15.79 42.18 6.16
N VAL A 137 14.85 43.05 5.78
CA VAL A 137 14.91 44.51 6.00
C VAL A 137 13.95 44.85 7.13
N VAL A 138 14.39 45.71 8.06
CA VAL A 138 13.55 46.25 9.13
C VAL A 138 13.42 47.76 8.94
N TYR A 139 12.20 48.26 8.99
CA TYR A 139 11.86 49.68 9.01
C TYR A 139 11.24 50.03 10.35
N VAL A 140 11.61 51.17 10.95
CA VAL A 140 11.14 51.60 12.27
C VAL A 140 10.71 53.06 12.20
N LYS A 141 9.45 53.33 12.57
CA LYS A 141 8.88 54.68 12.67
C LYS A 141 8.39 54.93 14.09
N LYS A 142 8.91 55.98 14.73
CA LYS A 142 8.59 56.34 16.12
C LYS A 142 7.92 57.69 16.20
N THR A 143 6.92 57.79 17.07
CA THR A 143 6.31 59.04 17.54
C THR A 143 6.55 59.16 19.04
N ALA A 144 5.98 60.19 19.68
CA ALA A 144 6.08 60.33 21.14
C ALA A 144 5.31 59.23 21.93
N THR A 145 4.34 58.56 21.30
CA THR A 145 3.44 57.60 21.97
C THR A 145 3.29 56.26 21.24
N SER A 146 3.84 56.11 20.03
CA SER A 146 3.78 54.88 19.24
C SER A 146 5.08 54.54 18.54
N GLN A 147 5.32 53.25 18.35
CA GLN A 147 6.32 52.72 17.42
C GLN A 147 5.64 51.75 16.45
N ASP A 148 5.88 51.96 15.16
CA ASP A 148 5.59 50.99 14.10
C ASP A 148 6.91 50.36 13.64
N THR A 149 6.96 49.03 13.61
CA THR A 149 8.07 48.25 13.03
C THR A 149 7.54 47.45 11.84
N LEU A 150 8.22 47.50 10.71
CA LEU A 150 7.94 46.64 9.56
C LEU A 150 9.18 45.81 9.25
N THR A 151 9.06 44.49 9.40
CA THR A 151 10.06 43.52 8.95
C THR A 151 9.56 42.89 7.65
N LEU A 152 10.38 42.89 6.61
CA LEU A 152 10.12 42.22 5.33
C LEU A 152 11.25 41.23 5.02
N THR A 153 10.90 40.02 4.59
CA THR A 153 11.87 39.07 4.02
C THR A 153 12.36 39.56 2.66
N LYS A 154 13.65 39.37 2.38
CA LYS A 154 14.25 39.65 1.08
C LYS A 154 14.09 38.45 0.15
N ALA A 155 13.61 38.68 -1.07
CA ALA A 155 13.67 37.65 -2.11
C ALA A 155 15.13 37.23 -2.37
N ASP A 156 15.34 36.01 -2.85
CA ASP A 156 16.65 35.40 -3.17
C ASP A 156 17.61 35.19 -1.98
N THR A 157 17.40 35.82 -0.82
CA THR A 157 18.29 35.69 0.36
C THR A 157 17.60 35.28 1.67
N SER A 158 16.29 35.04 1.65
CA SER A 158 15.51 34.63 2.83
C SER A 158 14.97 33.20 2.76
N GLY A 159 14.79 32.61 3.94
CA GLY A 159 14.34 31.22 4.10
C GLY A 159 15.41 30.18 3.74
N ARG A 160 15.11 28.90 4.00
CA ARG A 160 15.96 27.77 3.58
C ARG A 160 16.03 27.65 2.06
N PHE A 161 15.02 28.18 1.36
CA PHE A 161 14.81 27.97 -0.07
C PHE A 161 14.99 29.22 -0.93
N THR A 162 15.48 30.36 -0.42
CA THR A 162 15.72 31.59 -1.22
C THR A 162 14.52 31.98 -2.09
N TYR A 163 13.39 32.31 -1.45
CA TYR A 163 12.10 32.51 -2.12
C TYR A 163 12.14 33.58 -3.23
N GLN A 164 11.41 33.34 -4.32
CA GLN A 164 11.39 34.21 -5.50
C GLN A 164 10.05 34.95 -5.67
N TYR A 165 8.92 34.30 -5.44
CA TYR A 165 7.59 34.84 -5.73
C TYR A 165 6.78 35.16 -4.49
N VAL A 166 7.04 34.48 -3.37
CA VAL A 166 6.44 34.77 -2.05
C VAL A 166 7.40 35.52 -1.14
N GLY A 167 6.89 36.55 -0.46
CA GLY A 167 7.55 37.24 0.65
C GLY A 167 6.70 37.15 1.91
N ALA A 168 7.35 37.06 3.07
CA ALA A 168 6.73 37.18 4.37
C ALA A 168 7.05 38.55 5.01
N GLY A 169 6.17 39.01 5.88
CA GLY A 169 6.37 40.25 6.61
C GLY A 169 5.66 40.27 7.96
N TYR A 170 6.16 41.13 8.84
CA TYR A 170 5.61 41.41 10.16
C TYR A 170 5.45 42.93 10.28
N TRP A 171 4.21 43.40 10.43
CA TRP A 171 3.94 44.79 10.77
C TRP A 171 3.49 44.85 12.23
N GLU A 172 4.39 45.35 13.07
CA GLU A 172 4.18 45.50 14.49
C GLU A 172 3.80 46.94 14.82
N ARG A 173 2.92 47.14 15.79
CA ARG A 173 2.65 48.44 16.40
C ARG A 173 2.59 48.31 17.91
N ALA A 174 3.42 49.07 18.60
CA ALA A 174 3.38 49.30 20.04
C ALA A 174 2.90 50.72 20.32
N THR A 175 1.90 50.89 21.19
CA THR A 175 1.39 52.21 21.61
C THR A 175 1.35 52.29 23.13
N SER A 176 1.95 53.33 23.70
CA SER A 176 1.90 53.61 25.14
C SER A 176 0.47 53.98 25.55
N VAL A 177 -0.03 53.33 26.60
CA VAL A 177 -1.30 53.66 27.25
C VAL A 177 -0.99 54.49 28.50
N GLY A 178 -1.85 55.47 28.81
CA GLY A 178 -1.60 56.47 29.86
C GLY A 178 -1.51 55.94 31.30
N ASP A 179 -1.68 54.63 31.51
CA ASP A 179 -1.52 53.92 32.78
C ASP A 179 -0.16 53.21 32.92
N GLY A 180 0.74 53.36 31.94
CA GLY A 180 2.05 52.70 31.91
C GLY A 180 2.04 51.32 31.25
N SER A 181 0.90 50.85 30.73
CA SER A 181 0.83 49.66 29.87
C SER A 181 1.13 50.01 28.40
N ILE A 182 1.42 49.00 27.58
CA ILE A 182 1.62 49.11 26.13
C ILE A 182 0.56 48.25 25.45
N ARG A 183 -0.15 48.80 24.46
CA ARG A 183 -0.94 47.99 23.52
C ARG A 183 -0.04 47.58 22.36
N GLY A 184 0.14 46.28 22.17
CA GLY A 184 0.97 45.68 21.13
C GLY A 184 0.12 44.90 20.14
N SER A 185 0.37 45.10 18.85
CA SER A 185 -0.22 44.31 17.77
C SER A 185 0.88 43.83 16.82
N VAL A 186 0.76 42.60 16.32
CA VAL A 186 1.63 41.99 15.32
C VAL A 186 0.75 41.45 14.19
N ASP A 187 0.85 42.06 13.01
CA ASP A 187 0.29 41.52 11.77
C ASP A 187 1.38 40.71 11.05
N ALA A 188 1.31 39.38 11.13
CA ALA A 188 2.09 38.49 10.28
C ALA A 188 1.37 38.32 8.93
N PHE A 189 2.09 38.43 7.82
CA PHE A 189 1.49 38.37 6.49
C PHE A 189 2.40 37.80 5.40
N VAL A 190 1.76 37.29 4.34
CA VAL A 190 2.43 36.87 3.10
C VAL A 190 1.94 37.69 1.91
N TYR A 191 2.84 38.04 1.01
CA TYR A 191 2.58 38.85 -0.20
C TYR A 191 3.43 38.36 -1.37
N GLY A 192 3.16 38.87 -2.57
CA GLY A 192 3.99 38.60 -3.75
C GLY A 192 3.21 38.28 -5.02
N VAL A 193 3.90 37.69 -5.99
CA VAL A 193 3.37 37.38 -7.32
C VAL A 193 2.54 36.10 -7.25
N THR A 194 1.22 36.25 -7.16
CA THR A 194 0.30 35.12 -6.98
C THR A 194 0.14 34.31 -8.27
N THR A 195 -0.06 32.99 -8.14
CA THR A 195 -0.45 32.14 -9.27
C THR A 195 -1.86 32.54 -9.74
N PRO A 196 -2.09 32.94 -11.00
CA PRO A 196 -3.44 33.28 -11.48
C PRO A 196 -4.43 32.12 -11.33
N ASP A 197 -5.68 32.41 -10.97
CA ASP A 197 -6.75 31.43 -10.71
C ASP A 197 -6.91 30.38 -11.82
N ALA A 198 -6.80 30.81 -13.09
CA ALA A 198 -6.90 29.94 -14.27
C ALA A 198 -5.66 29.07 -14.54
N SER A 199 -4.53 29.36 -13.89
CA SER A 199 -3.26 28.62 -14.01
C SER A 199 -2.94 27.75 -12.78
N LEU A 200 -3.67 27.93 -11.69
CA LEU A 200 -3.54 27.08 -10.50
C LEU A 200 -4.02 25.66 -10.83
N PRO A 201 -3.22 24.60 -10.58
CA PRO A 201 -3.65 23.23 -10.79
C PRO A 201 -4.96 22.91 -10.05
N ARG A 202 -5.85 22.17 -10.70
CA ARG A 202 -7.15 21.70 -10.15
C ARG A 202 -7.27 20.17 -10.12
N SER A 203 -6.15 19.49 -10.31
CA SER A 203 -6.02 18.02 -10.34
C SER A 203 -4.61 17.59 -9.95
N GLY A 204 -4.45 16.36 -9.46
CA GLY A 204 -3.18 15.84 -8.95
C GLY A 204 -2.83 16.40 -7.57
N ALA A 205 -1.62 16.08 -7.10
CA ALA A 205 -1.10 16.52 -5.80
C ALA A 205 0.27 17.19 -5.93
N ALA A 206 0.65 18.00 -4.94
CA ALA A 206 1.96 18.59 -4.81
C ALA A 206 2.42 18.62 -3.35
N ARG A 207 3.74 18.56 -3.15
CA ARG A 207 4.40 18.70 -1.85
C ARG A 207 5.30 19.93 -1.89
N TYR A 208 5.35 20.65 -0.78
CA TYR A 208 6.20 21.81 -0.56
C TYR A 208 6.94 21.56 0.74
N ASP A 209 8.24 21.83 0.75
CA ASP A 209 8.94 22.03 2.02
C ASP A 209 8.73 23.48 2.44
N VAL A 210 8.44 23.71 3.72
CA VAL A 210 8.08 25.02 4.25
C VAL A 210 9.06 25.50 5.31
N ASP A 211 9.24 26.81 5.38
CA ASP A 211 9.67 27.52 6.58
C ASP A 211 8.42 28.04 7.31
N MET A 212 8.43 27.95 8.63
CA MET A 212 7.35 28.39 9.53
C MET A 212 7.93 29.44 10.48
N LEU A 213 7.41 30.66 10.42
CA LEU A 213 7.86 31.78 11.24
C LEU A 213 6.70 32.26 12.09
N GLY A 214 6.95 32.63 13.35
CA GLY A 214 5.92 33.08 14.27
C GLY A 214 6.43 33.98 15.38
N VAL A 215 5.48 34.61 16.08
CA VAL A 215 5.72 35.42 17.27
C VAL A 215 4.68 35.02 18.32
N ARG A 216 5.14 34.73 19.54
CA ARG A 216 4.29 34.61 20.73
C ARG A 216 4.30 35.91 21.53
N THR A 217 3.12 36.33 21.98
CA THR A 217 2.97 37.33 23.04
C THR A 217 3.22 36.68 24.40
N ASP A 218 4.37 36.96 24.99
CA ASP A 218 4.85 36.37 26.25
C ASP A 218 4.81 37.45 27.36
N ILE A 219 5.12 37.10 28.61
CA ILE A 219 5.10 38.04 29.74
C ILE A 219 6.18 39.13 29.52
N GLY A 220 5.73 40.35 29.25
CA GLY A 220 6.59 41.54 29.08
C GLY A 220 7.49 41.53 27.84
N LYS A 221 7.33 40.58 26.91
CA LYS A 221 8.15 40.48 25.67
C LYS A 221 7.39 39.81 24.52
N LEU A 222 7.91 39.98 23.31
CA LEU A 222 7.61 39.09 22.18
C LEU A 222 8.69 38.02 22.09
N THR A 223 8.30 36.77 21.88
CA THR A 223 9.22 35.64 21.69
C THR A 223 9.10 35.15 20.24
N ALA A 224 10.21 35.18 19.49
CA ALA A 224 10.25 34.67 18.12
C ALA A 224 10.18 33.14 18.09
N MET A 225 9.48 32.61 17.08
CA MET A 225 9.29 31.19 16.80
C MET A 225 9.78 30.94 15.38
N VAL A 226 10.71 29.99 15.20
CA VAL A 226 11.27 29.64 13.89
C VAL A 226 11.27 28.14 13.74
N GLY A 227 10.85 27.66 12.59
CA GLY A 227 10.78 26.23 12.30
C GLY A 227 10.64 25.95 10.82
N ASP A 228 10.48 24.67 10.54
CA ASP A 228 10.32 24.15 9.19
C ASP A 228 9.45 22.89 9.19
N GLY A 229 9.03 22.47 8.00
CA GLY A 229 8.18 21.30 7.85
C GLY A 229 7.76 21.05 6.42
N THR A 230 6.56 20.49 6.26
CA THR A 230 5.97 20.17 4.97
C THR A 230 4.59 20.79 4.82
N PHE A 231 4.20 21.10 3.59
CA PHE A 231 2.83 21.41 3.18
C PHE A 231 2.50 20.52 1.98
N THR A 232 1.38 19.81 2.05
CA THR A 232 0.89 18.91 1.00
C THR A 232 -0.48 19.39 0.56
N ILE A 233 -0.74 19.34 -0.75
CA ILE A 233 -2.06 19.64 -1.29
C ILE A 233 -2.44 18.62 -2.35
N ASP A 234 -3.71 18.26 -2.33
CA ASP A 234 -4.41 17.56 -3.40
C ASP A 234 -5.37 18.55 -4.05
N PHE A 235 -5.07 18.91 -5.29
CA PHE A 235 -5.79 19.92 -6.05
C PHE A 235 -7.15 19.40 -6.54
N ALA A 236 -7.32 18.08 -6.71
CA ALA A 236 -8.60 17.48 -7.10
C ALA A 236 -9.60 17.49 -5.93
N LEU A 237 -9.14 17.16 -4.72
CA LEU A 237 -9.95 17.24 -3.50
C LEU A 237 -10.04 18.66 -2.93
N GLY A 238 -9.22 19.59 -3.43
CA GLY A 238 -9.06 20.93 -2.88
C GLY A 238 -8.71 20.88 -1.39
N ALA A 239 -7.84 19.96 -0.97
CA ALA A 239 -7.56 19.67 0.43
C ALA A 239 -6.05 19.70 0.71
N PHE A 240 -5.64 20.44 1.74
CA PHE A 240 -4.24 20.55 2.14
C PHE A 240 -4.03 20.11 3.60
N ALA A 241 -2.81 19.65 3.88
CA ALA A 241 -2.32 19.40 5.23
C ALA A 241 -0.85 19.84 5.33
N ALA A 242 -0.46 20.45 6.43
CA ALA A 242 0.90 20.88 6.71
C ALA A 242 1.31 20.51 8.14
N SER A 243 2.57 20.16 8.34
CA SER A 243 3.10 19.83 9.66
C SER A 243 4.62 19.98 9.72
N GLY A 244 5.11 20.24 10.93
CA GLY A 244 6.54 20.35 11.18
C GLY A 244 6.85 20.71 12.63
N THR A 245 8.05 21.22 12.84
CA THR A 245 8.55 21.61 14.16
C THR A 245 9.02 23.06 14.16
N MET A 246 8.79 23.78 15.24
CA MET A 246 9.39 25.08 15.52
C MET A 246 10.19 25.02 16.82
N ALA A 247 11.07 25.99 17.01
CA ALA A 247 11.66 26.32 18.29
C ALA A 247 11.35 27.78 18.62
N GLU A 248 11.11 28.05 19.90
CA GLU A 248 11.19 29.42 20.44
C GLU A 248 12.66 29.82 20.63
N GLU A 249 12.95 31.11 20.67
CA GLU A 249 14.31 31.63 20.82
C GLU A 249 14.99 31.17 22.14
N GLY A 250 15.75 30.07 22.06
CA GLY A 250 16.38 29.41 23.21
C GLY A 250 15.48 28.42 23.96
N GLY A 251 14.33 28.04 23.38
CA GLY A 251 13.36 27.10 23.93
C GLY A 251 13.47 25.68 23.39
N ALA A 252 12.55 24.81 23.84
CA ALA A 252 12.41 23.44 23.34
C ALA A 252 11.72 23.40 21.96
N LEU A 253 11.85 22.26 21.26
CA LEU A 253 11.07 22.00 20.05
C LEU A 253 9.57 21.85 20.39
N ILE A 254 8.74 22.49 19.58
CA ILE A 254 7.28 22.44 19.61
C ILE A 254 6.78 22.00 18.24
N SER A 255 5.63 21.34 18.18
CA SER A 255 5.06 20.85 16.92
C SER A 255 4.03 21.85 16.36
N PHE A 256 3.88 21.88 15.04
CA PHE A 256 2.73 22.50 14.39
C PHE A 256 2.04 21.53 13.42
N VAL A 257 0.72 21.65 13.34
CA VAL A 257 -0.13 20.97 12.37
C VAL A 257 -1.15 21.99 11.84
N ALA A 258 -1.42 21.96 10.54
CA ALA A 258 -2.49 22.71 9.91
C ALA A 258 -3.17 21.87 8.83
N ASP A 259 -4.48 22.06 8.66
CA ASP A 259 -5.26 21.37 7.62
C ASP A 259 -6.40 22.28 7.13
N GLY A 260 -6.85 22.06 5.89
CA GLY A 260 -7.95 22.86 5.36
C GLY A 260 -8.26 22.62 3.89
N ARG A 261 -8.95 23.60 3.29
CA ARG A 261 -9.46 23.53 1.93
C ARG A 261 -8.95 24.67 1.06
N LEU A 262 -8.59 24.33 -0.17
CA LEU A 262 -8.42 25.26 -1.29
C LEU A 262 -9.79 25.51 -1.93
N SER A 263 -10.07 26.76 -2.29
CA SER A 263 -11.26 27.12 -3.08
C SER A 263 -11.25 26.42 -4.44
N SER A 264 -12.40 25.88 -4.86
CA SER A 264 -12.56 25.23 -6.16
C SER A 264 -12.38 26.17 -7.34
N THR A 265 -12.57 27.48 -7.14
CA THR A 265 -12.49 28.51 -8.19
C THR A 265 -11.32 29.47 -8.00
N ALA A 266 -11.00 29.87 -6.77
CA ALA A 266 -10.01 30.90 -6.49
C ALA A 266 -8.66 30.33 -5.99
N ASN A 267 -7.57 31.07 -6.18
CA ASN A 267 -6.30 30.85 -5.51
C ASN A 267 -6.36 31.38 -4.06
N SER A 268 -7.11 30.67 -3.23
CA SER A 268 -7.19 30.94 -1.79
C SER A 268 -7.51 29.67 -1.04
N TYR A 269 -6.69 29.33 -0.05
CA TYR A 269 -6.97 28.26 0.90
C TYR A 269 -7.22 28.80 2.31
N THR A 270 -8.06 28.10 3.07
CA THR A 270 -8.36 28.39 4.48
C THR A 270 -8.40 27.09 5.28
N GLY A 271 -7.96 27.16 6.53
CA GLY A 271 -7.83 25.99 7.38
C GLY A 271 -7.72 26.32 8.85
N ARG A 272 -7.47 25.28 9.65
CA ARG A 272 -7.13 25.37 11.07
C ARG A 272 -5.63 25.21 11.25
N VAL A 273 -5.11 25.76 12.34
CA VAL A 273 -3.74 25.52 12.81
C VAL A 273 -3.78 25.12 14.29
N SER A 274 -2.87 24.23 14.68
CA SER A 274 -2.63 23.76 16.04
C SER A 274 -1.12 23.80 16.26
N ILE A 275 -0.66 24.54 17.27
CA ILE A 275 0.74 24.58 17.71
C ILE A 275 0.78 24.01 19.11
N GLN A 276 1.61 22.99 19.34
CA GLN A 276 1.58 22.20 20.57
C GLN A 276 2.98 22.03 21.14
N SER A 277 3.15 22.53 22.37
CA SER A 277 4.23 22.18 23.28
C SER A 277 3.78 21.07 24.24
N PRO A 278 4.66 20.53 25.09
CA PRO A 278 4.28 19.58 26.14
C PRO A 278 3.31 20.14 27.19
N THR A 279 3.17 21.48 27.30
CA THR A 279 2.41 22.15 28.37
C THR A 279 1.29 23.06 27.88
N VAL A 280 1.33 23.53 26.63
CA VAL A 280 0.37 24.49 26.07
C VAL A 280 0.02 24.10 24.64
N ARG A 281 -1.25 24.26 24.26
CA ARG A 281 -1.73 24.07 22.88
C ARG A 281 -2.44 25.33 22.39
N TYR A 282 -1.87 25.98 21.39
CA TYR A 282 -2.52 27.07 20.67
C TYR A 282 -3.35 26.50 19.52
N THR A 283 -4.59 26.96 19.35
CA THR A 283 -5.43 26.59 18.19
C THR A 283 -6.01 27.84 17.52
N GLY A 284 -6.19 27.78 16.21
CA GLY A 284 -6.64 28.95 15.45
C GLY A 284 -6.82 28.68 13.95
N THR A 285 -6.65 29.73 13.15
CA THR A 285 -6.89 29.71 11.70
C THR A 285 -5.62 29.97 10.90
N ILE A 286 -5.60 29.42 9.68
CA ILE A 286 -4.62 29.70 8.65
C ILE A 286 -5.34 30.11 7.36
N ASN A 287 -4.83 31.14 6.67
CA ASN A 287 -5.30 31.54 5.34
C ASN A 287 -4.11 31.78 4.39
N GLY A 288 -4.23 31.34 3.15
CA GLY A 288 -3.09 31.33 2.22
C GLY A 288 -3.47 31.31 0.74
N GLN A 289 -2.45 31.32 -0.10
CA GLN A 289 -2.51 31.28 -1.56
C GLN A 289 -1.19 30.74 -2.13
N PHE A 290 -1.20 30.40 -3.42
CA PHE A 290 -0.03 29.93 -4.17
C PHE A 290 0.61 31.07 -4.97
N PHE A 291 1.93 30.97 -5.17
CA PHE A 291 2.77 32.01 -5.76
C PHE A 291 3.64 31.44 -6.89
N GLY A 292 3.95 32.31 -7.85
CA GLY A 292 4.75 32.00 -9.03
C GLY A 292 4.00 31.16 -10.09
N PRO A 293 4.68 30.85 -11.21
CA PRO A 293 4.13 30.04 -12.29
C PRO A 293 3.74 28.63 -11.79
N SER A 294 2.56 28.15 -12.16
CA SER A 294 2.11 26.77 -11.86
C SER A 294 2.18 26.35 -10.38
N ALA A 295 2.06 27.32 -9.46
CA ALA A 295 2.25 27.13 -8.01
C ALA A 295 3.61 26.52 -7.65
N THR A 296 4.71 27.17 -8.03
CA THR A 296 6.07 26.81 -7.59
C THR A 296 6.32 27.11 -6.11
N GLU A 297 5.59 28.07 -5.53
CA GLU A 297 5.71 28.44 -4.12
C GLU A 297 4.32 28.54 -3.46
N VAL A 298 4.27 28.40 -2.14
CA VAL A 298 3.06 28.49 -1.32
C VAL A 298 3.28 29.47 -0.18
N GLY A 299 2.25 30.22 0.21
CA GLY A 299 2.33 31.12 1.35
C GLY A 299 1.00 31.28 2.08
N GLY A 300 1.05 31.30 3.40
CA GLY A 300 -0.09 31.62 4.25
C GLY A 300 0.31 32.38 5.50
N ALA A 301 -0.68 33.02 6.12
CA ALA A 301 -0.57 33.62 7.43
C ALA A 301 -1.52 32.90 8.40
N TRP A 302 -1.16 32.89 9.68
CA TRP A 302 -1.88 32.15 10.70
C TRP A 302 -1.94 32.92 12.01
N SER A 303 -2.96 32.65 12.82
CA SER A 303 -3.17 33.24 14.14
C SER A 303 -3.90 32.24 15.04
N ALA A 304 -3.43 32.06 16.27
CA ALA A 304 -3.99 31.12 17.24
C ALA A 304 -3.90 31.64 18.69
N SER A 305 -4.67 31.03 19.59
CA SER A 305 -4.63 31.30 21.03
C SER A 305 -4.65 30.00 21.84
N ASP A 306 -4.22 30.07 23.09
CA ASP A 306 -4.19 28.97 24.07
C ASP A 306 -5.58 28.46 24.53
N GLY A 307 -6.66 29.06 24.02
CA GLY A 307 -8.04 28.74 24.40
C GLY A 307 -8.54 29.40 25.69
N SER A 308 -7.71 30.21 26.36
CA SER A 308 -8.14 31.05 27.47
C SER A 308 -9.10 32.13 26.96
N ILE A 309 -10.34 32.12 27.45
CA ILE A 309 -11.44 32.92 26.90
C ILE A 309 -11.28 34.40 27.29
N THR A 310 -11.18 35.27 26.28
CA THR A 310 -11.32 36.75 26.30
C THR A 310 -10.91 37.46 27.60
N GLY A 311 -9.68 37.95 27.66
CA GLY A 311 -9.25 38.94 28.66
C GLY A 311 -7.85 38.73 29.21
N SER A 312 -7.36 37.49 29.22
CA SER A 312 -5.99 37.12 29.59
C SER A 312 -5.62 35.77 28.98
N GLY A 313 -4.48 35.67 28.30
CA GLY A 313 -4.03 34.44 27.64
C GLY A 313 -3.06 34.73 26.50
N GLU A 314 -2.21 33.78 26.17
CA GLU A 314 -1.18 33.94 25.14
C GLU A 314 -1.76 33.79 23.73
N VAL A 315 -1.41 34.74 22.85
CA VAL A 315 -1.73 34.69 21.42
C VAL A 315 -0.47 34.58 20.58
N VAL A 316 -0.59 33.89 19.45
CA VAL A 316 0.49 33.63 18.51
C VAL A 316 0.03 33.99 17.10
N ALA A 317 0.91 34.60 16.30
CA ALA A 317 0.68 34.85 14.88
C ALA A 317 1.95 34.64 14.07
N GLY A 318 1.80 34.29 12.80
CA GLY A 318 2.96 33.99 11.95
C GLY A 318 2.63 33.73 10.50
N THR A 319 3.65 33.29 9.78
CA THR A 319 3.60 32.93 8.37
C THR A 319 4.08 31.50 8.14
N ILE A 320 3.59 30.91 7.06
CA ILE A 320 4.15 29.73 6.42
C ILE A 320 4.54 30.14 5.00
N THR A 321 5.73 29.81 4.56
CA THR A 321 6.20 30.00 3.18
C THR A 321 6.88 28.71 2.73
N GLY A 322 6.71 28.29 1.49
CA GLY A 322 7.32 27.05 1.04
C GLY A 322 7.56 26.98 -0.46
N ARG A 323 8.55 26.17 -0.83
CA ARG A 323 8.90 25.88 -2.22
C ARG A 323 8.49 24.46 -2.56
N ARG A 324 7.92 24.29 -3.75
CA ARG A 324 7.47 23.00 -4.25
C ARG A 324 8.66 22.04 -4.36
N ASN A 325 8.52 20.90 -3.71
CA ASN A 325 9.46 19.80 -3.76
C ASN A 325 8.69 18.48 -3.93
N ASP A 326 8.44 18.15 -5.20
CA ASP A 326 7.77 16.93 -5.63
C ASP A 326 8.70 15.69 -5.56
N GLN A 327 9.89 15.79 -4.95
CA GLN A 327 10.74 14.63 -4.65
C GLN A 327 10.08 13.74 -3.58
N ALA A 328 9.24 12.82 -4.03
CA ALA A 328 8.84 11.66 -3.26
C ALA A 328 10.03 10.68 -3.15
N ALA A 329 11.01 11.01 -2.30
CA ALA A 329 11.86 9.96 -1.74
C ALA A 329 10.93 8.99 -0.99
N ALA A 330 10.99 7.71 -1.33
CA ALA A 330 10.11 6.68 -0.78
C ALA A 330 10.42 6.42 0.70
N ALA A 331 9.85 7.26 1.58
CA ALA A 331 9.82 7.01 2.99
C ALA A 331 8.92 5.79 3.28
N SER A 332 9.45 4.83 4.03
CA SER A 332 8.66 3.81 4.71
C SER A 332 8.39 4.27 6.16
N PHE A 333 7.51 3.57 6.87
CA PHE A 333 7.37 3.73 8.32
C PHE A 333 8.68 3.43 9.07
N SER A 334 9.51 2.53 8.52
CA SER A 334 10.82 2.15 9.05
C SER A 334 11.93 3.19 8.82
N THR A 335 11.83 4.05 7.80
CA THR A 335 12.80 5.13 7.51
C THR A 335 12.29 6.55 7.83
N GLN A 336 11.09 6.69 8.39
CA GLN A 336 10.48 7.99 8.70
C GLN A 336 11.24 8.70 9.84
N THR A 337 11.79 9.89 9.55
CA THR A 337 12.56 10.70 10.54
C THR A 337 11.79 11.91 11.08
N SER A 338 10.68 12.32 10.45
CA SER A 338 9.87 13.49 10.85
C SER A 338 8.38 13.14 10.92
N THR A 339 7.61 13.89 11.72
CA THR A 339 6.16 13.70 11.84
C THR A 339 5.48 13.85 10.49
N THR A 340 4.81 12.78 10.05
CA THR A 340 4.13 12.71 8.74
C THR A 340 2.64 12.54 8.95
N ILE A 341 1.83 13.27 8.16
CA ILE A 341 0.36 13.15 8.15
C ILE A 341 -0.05 12.34 6.92
N PHE A 342 -0.79 11.27 7.16
CA PHE A 342 -1.37 10.39 6.16
C PHE A 342 -2.87 10.68 6.00
N LYS A 343 -3.35 10.58 4.75
CA LYS A 343 -4.78 10.48 4.48
C LYS A 343 -5.22 9.03 4.70
N GLY A 344 -6.12 8.82 5.65
CA GLY A 344 -6.81 7.56 5.87
C GLY A 344 -8.06 7.44 5.01
N THR A 345 -8.26 6.28 4.39
CA THR A 345 -9.47 5.92 3.63
C THR A 345 -10.15 4.71 4.28
N GLY A 346 -11.48 4.72 4.43
CA GLY A 346 -12.18 3.52 4.92
C GLY A 346 -13.66 3.69 5.25
N PHE A 347 -14.16 2.98 6.26
CA PHE A 347 -15.59 2.86 6.56
C PHE A 347 -15.92 3.16 8.02
N ARG A 348 -17.02 3.89 8.23
CA ARG A 348 -17.70 4.10 9.50
C ARG A 348 -18.86 3.11 9.59
N THR A 349 -18.70 2.10 10.43
CA THR A 349 -19.67 1.05 10.70
C THR A 349 -20.42 1.41 11.99
N GLN A 350 -21.71 1.76 11.87
CA GLN A 350 -22.56 1.98 13.04
C GLN A 350 -23.17 0.65 13.49
N ILE A 351 -23.05 0.35 14.79
CA ILE A 351 -23.52 -0.90 15.38
C ILE A 351 -24.97 -0.72 15.80
N SER A 352 -25.88 -0.93 14.83
CA SER A 352 -27.30 -1.09 15.11
C SER A 352 -27.96 -1.95 14.03
N ALA A 353 -29.07 -2.60 14.39
CA ALA A 353 -29.81 -3.45 13.46
C ALA A 353 -30.20 -2.72 12.16
N THR A 354 -30.50 -1.42 12.23
CA THR A 354 -31.08 -0.63 11.13
C THR A 354 -30.13 0.35 10.43
N ALA A 355 -28.98 0.70 11.01
CA ALA A 355 -28.08 1.67 10.39
C ALA A 355 -27.24 1.05 9.24
N PRO A 356 -27.02 1.79 8.13
CA PRO A 356 -26.04 1.43 7.10
C PRO A 356 -24.65 1.99 7.43
N SER A 357 -23.60 1.24 7.10
CA SER A 357 -22.22 1.73 7.10
C SER A 357 -22.03 2.85 6.05
N ARG A 358 -21.09 3.76 6.28
CA ARG A 358 -20.77 4.88 5.37
C ARG A 358 -19.27 4.94 5.10
N SER A 359 -18.88 5.25 3.86
CA SER A 359 -17.48 5.56 3.54
C SER A 359 -17.02 6.82 4.27
N ILE A 360 -15.84 6.78 4.88
CA ILE A 360 -15.21 7.94 5.53
C ILE A 360 -14.42 8.69 4.46
N ALA A 361 -14.81 9.94 4.19
CA ALA A 361 -14.21 10.75 3.13
C ALA A 361 -12.88 11.40 3.50
N THR A 362 -12.56 11.55 4.80
CA THR A 362 -11.28 12.11 5.27
C THR A 362 -11.03 11.70 6.72
N VAL A 363 -9.97 10.91 6.96
CA VAL A 363 -9.30 10.82 8.28
C VAL A 363 -7.88 11.36 8.10
N SER A 364 -7.45 12.26 8.96
CA SER A 364 -6.06 12.70 9.03
C SER A 364 -5.37 11.94 10.16
N ILE A 365 -4.26 11.26 9.87
CA ILE A 365 -3.52 10.45 10.85
C ILE A 365 -2.06 10.93 10.84
N SER A 366 -1.58 11.50 11.94
CA SER A 366 -0.17 11.85 12.09
C SER A 366 0.56 10.77 12.88
N ARG A 367 1.75 10.36 12.43
CA ARG A 367 2.69 9.57 13.24
C ARG A 367 3.90 10.41 13.59
N ASN A 368 4.21 10.54 14.87
CA ASN A 368 5.49 11.05 15.35
C ASN A 368 6.49 9.88 15.46
N PRO A 369 7.59 9.85 14.69
CA PRO A 369 8.54 8.73 14.75
C PRO A 369 9.45 8.77 15.99
N ALA A 370 9.53 9.88 16.73
CA ALA A 370 10.44 10.03 17.87
C ALA A 370 9.96 9.26 19.13
N ASP A 371 8.66 9.17 19.34
CA ASP A 371 7.99 8.46 20.43
C ASP A 371 7.05 7.35 19.92
N ASN A 372 6.91 7.23 18.60
CA ASN A 372 5.98 6.33 17.90
C ASN A 372 4.50 6.58 18.26
N THR A 373 4.16 7.80 18.70
CA THR A 373 2.78 8.22 18.98
C THR A 373 2.02 8.49 17.68
N TYR A 374 0.78 8.00 17.62
CA TYR A 374 -0.17 8.33 16.56
C TYR A 374 -1.21 9.32 17.08
N SER A 375 -1.60 10.25 16.23
CA SER A 375 -2.74 11.14 16.45
C SER A 375 -3.68 11.05 15.27
N TRP A 376 -4.98 11.04 15.52
CA TRP A 376 -5.99 10.97 14.47
C TRP A 376 -7.02 12.10 14.63
N THR A 377 -7.54 12.57 13.51
CA THR A 377 -8.57 13.61 13.45
C THR A 377 -9.59 13.28 12.36
N VAL A 378 -10.87 13.37 12.73
CA VAL A 378 -12.03 13.36 11.83
C VAL A 378 -12.88 14.60 12.14
N PRO A 379 -13.86 14.98 11.29
CA PRO A 379 -14.63 16.21 11.50
C PRO A 379 -15.34 16.32 12.85
N GLU A 380 -15.65 15.20 13.51
CA GLU A 380 -16.39 15.17 14.79
C GLU A 380 -15.55 14.76 16.02
N ALA A 381 -14.27 14.41 15.87
CA ALA A 381 -13.44 13.91 16.98
C ALA A 381 -11.93 13.89 16.65
N SER A 382 -11.08 13.87 17.67
CA SER A 382 -9.65 13.63 17.55
C SER A 382 -9.12 12.86 18.77
N GLY A 383 -8.06 12.08 18.61
CA GLY A 383 -7.41 11.35 19.70
C GLY A 383 -5.93 11.08 19.44
N THR A 384 -5.24 10.57 20.46
CA THR A 384 -3.81 10.25 20.45
C THR A 384 -3.55 8.96 21.20
N PHE A 385 -2.68 8.08 20.69
CA PHE A 385 -2.30 6.83 21.37
C PHE A 385 -0.82 6.45 21.05
N PRO A 386 -0.08 5.86 22.01
CA PRO A 386 1.28 5.39 21.81
C PRO A 386 1.31 4.03 21.08
N SER A 387 2.47 3.66 20.53
CA SER A 387 2.61 2.36 19.83
C SER A 387 2.61 1.13 20.73
N THR A 388 2.59 1.27 22.06
CA THR A 388 2.55 0.13 23.00
C THR A 388 1.16 -0.51 23.10
N ASP A 389 0.12 0.22 22.68
CA ASP A 389 -1.28 -0.23 22.71
C ASP A 389 -1.67 -0.91 21.37
N ILE A 390 -0.70 -1.18 20.48
CA ILE A 390 -0.90 -1.78 19.13
C ILE A 390 -1.38 -3.23 19.14
N ILE A 391 -1.27 -3.95 20.28
CA ILE A 391 -1.67 -5.37 20.38
C ILE A 391 -2.46 -5.69 21.67
N ASN A 392 -2.28 -4.91 22.73
CA ASN A 392 -2.99 -5.16 23.99
C ASN A 392 -4.26 -4.33 24.05
N ASN A 393 -5.39 -5.01 24.28
CA ASN A 393 -6.71 -4.44 24.52
C ASN A 393 -6.74 -3.64 25.85
N SER A 394 -6.10 -2.47 25.85
CA SER A 394 -5.94 -1.60 27.02
C SER A 394 -7.12 -0.65 27.15
N TYR A 395 -8.05 -1.03 28.04
CA TYR A 395 -9.32 -0.34 28.31
C TYR A 395 -9.12 1.07 28.90
N LEU A 396 -8.88 2.07 28.06
CA LEU A 396 -8.61 3.45 28.44
C LEU A 396 -9.90 4.29 28.48
N GLY A 397 -10.74 4.02 29.48
CA GLY A 397 -11.66 5.01 30.04
C GLY A 397 -12.61 5.71 29.06
N GLY A 398 -13.20 4.99 28.10
CA GLY A 398 -14.37 5.47 27.33
C GLY A 398 -14.25 5.42 25.80
N SER A 399 -13.13 5.00 25.22
CA SER A 399 -13.01 4.65 23.80
C SER A 399 -11.76 3.80 23.57
N ASP A 400 -11.90 2.68 22.86
CA ASP A 400 -10.78 1.77 22.56
C ASP A 400 -10.22 2.05 21.14
N TYR A 401 -8.92 1.89 20.95
CA TYR A 401 -8.22 2.31 19.73
C TYR A 401 -7.14 1.30 19.33
N HIS A 402 -7.18 0.81 18.09
CA HIS A 402 -6.22 -0.18 17.59
C HIS A 402 -5.56 0.31 16.29
N VAL A 403 -4.26 0.04 16.14
CA VAL A 403 -3.53 0.05 14.86
C VAL A 403 -2.99 -1.35 14.66
N THR A 404 -3.25 -1.95 13.50
CA THR A 404 -2.99 -3.37 13.26
C THR A 404 -2.26 -3.59 11.95
N ALA A 405 -1.32 -4.56 12.01
CA ALA A 405 -0.39 -4.95 10.95
C ALA A 405 0.39 -3.78 10.31
N ALA A 406 1.66 -3.66 10.66
CA ALA A 406 2.56 -2.71 10.01
C ALA A 406 3.33 -3.40 8.88
N ASN A 407 2.95 -3.11 7.64
CA ASN A 407 3.84 -3.28 6.50
C ASN A 407 4.76 -2.05 6.38
N ASP A 408 5.72 -2.04 5.46
CA ASP A 408 6.70 -0.95 5.37
C ASP A 408 6.07 0.38 4.92
N TYR A 409 5.02 0.35 4.10
CA TYR A 409 4.40 1.54 3.52
C TYR A 409 2.91 1.72 3.86
N VAL A 410 2.21 0.67 4.32
CA VAL A 410 0.78 0.72 4.73
C VAL A 410 0.52 0.16 6.13
N GLN A 411 -0.45 0.75 6.82
CA GLN A 411 -0.99 0.31 8.11
C GLN A 411 -2.52 0.30 8.10
N GLY A 412 -3.11 -0.58 8.92
CA GLY A 412 -4.53 -0.58 9.25
C GLY A 412 -4.80 0.06 10.61
N ALA A 413 -5.97 0.67 10.79
CA ALA A 413 -6.45 1.20 12.06
C ALA A 413 -7.95 0.92 12.24
N GLU A 414 -8.34 0.68 13.50
CA GLU A 414 -9.74 0.67 13.93
C GLU A 414 -9.91 1.56 15.16
N TRP A 415 -10.89 2.47 15.15
CA TRP A 415 -11.23 3.30 16.32
C TRP A 415 -12.65 3.01 16.79
N LEU A 416 -12.78 2.58 18.04
CA LEU A 416 -14.04 2.31 18.72
C LEU A 416 -14.57 3.59 19.38
N ARG A 417 -15.88 3.84 19.28
CA ARG A 417 -16.53 4.92 20.04
C ARG A 417 -17.67 4.39 20.89
N ILE A 418 -17.49 4.53 22.20
CA ILE A 418 -18.49 4.20 23.22
C ILE A 418 -19.20 5.51 23.61
N THR A 419 -20.53 5.50 23.62
CA THR A 419 -21.31 6.66 24.08
C THR A 419 -21.52 6.55 25.59
N PRO A 420 -21.04 7.50 26.41
CA PRO A 420 -21.20 7.42 27.87
C PRO A 420 -22.66 7.32 28.29
N GLY A 421 -22.97 6.39 29.20
CA GLY A 421 -24.32 6.17 29.72
C GLY A 421 -25.18 5.15 28.96
N THR A 422 -24.68 4.57 27.86
CA THR A 422 -25.33 3.44 27.17
C THR A 422 -24.39 2.23 27.07
N PRO A 423 -24.85 0.99 27.33
CA PRO A 423 -24.00 -0.21 27.35
C PRO A 423 -23.66 -0.76 25.95
N THR A 424 -23.75 0.06 24.90
CA THR A 424 -23.54 -0.35 23.50
C THR A 424 -22.45 0.50 22.85
N VAL A 425 -21.43 -0.19 22.34
CA VAL A 425 -20.52 0.37 21.34
C VAL A 425 -21.34 0.98 20.21
N SER A 426 -21.05 2.22 19.86
CA SER A 426 -21.90 2.98 18.94
C SER A 426 -21.39 2.96 17.50
N LYS A 427 -20.07 3.04 17.30
CA LYS A 427 -19.43 3.13 15.97
C LYS A 427 -18.03 2.54 16.00
N ILE A 428 -17.64 1.87 14.91
CA ILE A 428 -16.24 1.59 14.54
C ILE A 428 -15.91 2.37 13.27
N ASP A 429 -14.74 3.00 13.25
CA ASP A 429 -14.12 3.55 12.04
C ASP A 429 -12.92 2.65 11.67
N SER A 430 -13.02 1.86 10.58
CA SER A 430 -11.94 0.99 10.06
C SER A 430 -11.28 1.65 8.85
N VAL A 431 -9.96 1.86 8.88
CA VAL A 431 -9.25 2.73 7.92
C VAL A 431 -7.85 2.22 7.59
N VAL A 432 -7.44 2.38 6.32
CA VAL A 432 -6.07 2.15 5.85
C VAL A 432 -5.36 3.47 5.53
N PHE A 433 -4.07 3.55 5.86
CA PHE A 433 -3.26 4.76 5.70
C PHE A 433 -1.77 4.43 5.51
N GLY A 434 -1.01 5.40 4.99
CA GLY A 434 0.43 5.24 4.75
C GLY A 434 0.91 5.99 3.51
N PHE A 435 2.07 5.60 3.02
CA PHE A 435 2.76 6.20 1.87
C PHE A 435 2.18 5.66 0.55
N GLN A 436 1.07 6.25 0.09
CA GLN A 436 0.41 5.85 -1.16
C GLN A 436 1.34 5.98 -2.37
N THR A 437 1.29 5.00 -3.29
CA THR A 437 2.00 5.07 -4.57
C THR A 437 1.47 6.27 -5.39
N PRO A 438 2.33 7.17 -5.91
CA PRO A 438 1.88 8.24 -6.80
C PRO A 438 1.20 7.70 -8.07
N ASP A 439 0.17 8.40 -8.57
CA ASP A 439 -0.60 7.99 -9.76
C ASP A 439 0.27 7.72 -11.00
N ALA A 440 1.39 8.45 -11.12
CA ALA A 440 2.37 8.35 -12.20
C ALA A 440 3.41 7.23 -12.00
N GLU A 441 3.59 6.73 -10.77
CA GLU A 441 4.49 5.61 -10.46
C GLU A 441 3.78 4.25 -10.43
N LEU A 442 2.45 4.24 -10.30
CA LEU A 442 1.67 3.01 -10.29
C LEU A 442 1.79 2.31 -11.65
N VAL A 443 2.19 1.03 -11.61
CA VAL A 443 2.27 0.20 -12.81
C VAL A 443 0.86 -0.10 -13.32
N ARG A 444 0.57 0.25 -14.58
CA ARG A 444 -0.75 0.10 -15.23
C ARG A 444 -0.76 -0.91 -16.38
N THR A 445 0.13 -1.91 -16.33
CA THR A 445 0.24 -2.98 -17.33
C THR A 445 0.65 -4.30 -16.68
N GLY A 446 0.25 -5.41 -17.30
CA GLY A 446 0.49 -6.76 -16.77
C GLY A 446 -0.37 -7.10 -15.55
N THR A 447 0.06 -8.08 -14.76
CA THR A 447 -0.65 -8.56 -13.57
C THR A 447 0.22 -8.45 -12.32
N ALA A 448 -0.40 -8.27 -11.16
CA ALA A 448 0.27 -8.38 -9.87
C ALA A 448 -0.56 -9.20 -8.88
N SER A 449 0.14 -9.94 -8.01
CA SER A 449 -0.45 -10.76 -6.95
C SER A 449 0.09 -10.32 -5.59
N TYR A 450 -0.75 -10.40 -4.57
CA TYR A 450 -0.43 -9.96 -3.21
C TYR A 450 -0.91 -11.01 -2.21
N ARG A 451 -0.07 -11.34 -1.23
CA ARG A 451 -0.50 -12.02 0.00
C ARG A 451 -1.32 -11.00 0.78
N LEU A 452 -2.45 -11.43 1.33
CA LEU A 452 -3.32 -10.61 2.14
C LEU A 452 -3.29 -11.04 3.60
N ASP A 453 -3.29 -10.06 4.47
CA ASP A 453 -3.58 -10.19 5.90
C ASP A 453 -4.82 -9.35 6.22
N LEU A 454 -5.85 -9.98 6.75
CA LEU A 454 -7.12 -9.36 7.16
C LEU A 454 -7.12 -9.18 8.67
N PHE A 455 -7.45 -7.97 9.11
CA PHE A 455 -7.81 -7.66 10.49
C PHE A 455 -9.18 -6.97 10.51
N GLY A 456 -10.03 -7.29 11.49
CA GLY A 456 -11.26 -6.53 11.66
C GLY A 456 -12.09 -7.03 12.82
N THR A 457 -13.32 -6.52 12.91
CA THR A 457 -14.27 -6.82 13.97
C THR A 457 -15.57 -7.39 13.39
N SER A 458 -16.09 -8.42 14.05
CA SER A 458 -17.35 -9.11 13.72
C SER A 458 -18.42 -8.89 14.78
N PHE A 459 -19.68 -8.79 14.34
CA PHE A 459 -20.88 -8.58 15.17
C PHE A 459 -21.98 -9.58 14.79
N ALA A 460 -21.62 -10.85 14.59
CA ALA A 460 -22.57 -11.91 14.22
C ALA A 460 -23.34 -12.45 15.43
N GLU A 461 -22.63 -12.80 16.50
CA GLU A 461 -23.19 -13.30 17.77
C GLU A 461 -22.81 -12.40 18.94
N SER A 462 -21.57 -11.92 18.94
CA SER A 462 -20.92 -11.05 19.92
C SER A 462 -19.82 -10.27 19.21
N GLU A 463 -19.38 -9.15 19.77
CA GLU A 463 -18.22 -8.41 19.28
C GLU A 463 -16.95 -9.25 19.44
N ARG A 464 -16.26 -9.53 18.33
CA ARG A 464 -15.01 -10.31 18.30
C ARG A 464 -14.09 -9.86 17.19
N ALA A 465 -12.80 -9.73 17.48
CA ALA A 465 -11.79 -9.55 16.45
C ALA A 465 -11.69 -10.79 15.55
N ILE A 466 -11.43 -10.57 14.27
CA ILE A 466 -11.20 -11.58 13.24
C ILE A 466 -9.86 -11.34 12.56
N PHE A 467 -9.13 -12.43 12.35
CA PHE A 467 -7.83 -12.46 11.71
C PHE A 467 -7.92 -13.41 10.53
N GLY A 468 -7.37 -13.02 9.38
CA GLY A 468 -7.46 -13.85 8.18
C GLY A 468 -6.28 -13.68 7.25
N VAL A 469 -6.14 -14.65 6.35
CA VAL A 469 -5.12 -14.65 5.30
C VAL A 469 -5.77 -14.92 3.95
N GLY A 470 -5.19 -14.39 2.89
CA GLY A 470 -5.72 -14.59 1.55
C GLY A 470 -4.76 -14.21 0.43
N LYS A 471 -5.30 -14.12 -0.78
CA LYS A 471 -4.60 -13.57 -1.94
C LYS A 471 -5.48 -12.61 -2.74
N LEU A 472 -4.86 -11.57 -3.28
CA LEU A 472 -5.42 -10.66 -4.26
C LEU A 472 -4.64 -10.78 -5.56
N ASN A 473 -5.37 -10.79 -6.67
CA ASN A 473 -4.83 -10.63 -8.02
C ASN A 473 -5.43 -9.37 -8.64
N VAL A 474 -4.57 -8.55 -9.24
CA VAL A 474 -4.98 -7.40 -10.06
C VAL A 474 -4.42 -7.57 -11.47
N ASP A 475 -5.29 -7.39 -12.46
CA ASP A 475 -4.89 -7.06 -13.82
C ASP A 475 -4.75 -5.54 -13.90
N LEU A 476 -3.51 -5.09 -14.03
CA LEU A 476 -3.16 -3.67 -14.01
C LEU A 476 -3.53 -2.97 -15.33
N GLY A 477 -3.73 -3.73 -16.41
CA GLY A 477 -4.15 -3.23 -17.72
C GLY A 477 -5.65 -3.01 -17.83
N SER A 478 -6.47 -3.97 -17.36
CA SER A 478 -7.94 -3.79 -17.30
C SER A 478 -8.42 -3.09 -16.03
N GLY A 479 -7.57 -2.98 -15.01
CA GLY A 479 -7.92 -2.51 -13.67
C GLY A 479 -8.73 -3.52 -12.85
N THR A 480 -8.93 -4.76 -13.33
CA THR A 480 -9.76 -5.75 -12.62
C THR A 480 -9.05 -6.27 -11.37
N VAL A 481 -9.69 -6.15 -10.21
CA VAL A 481 -9.21 -6.68 -8.92
C VAL A 481 -10.08 -7.87 -8.50
N SER A 482 -9.46 -8.95 -8.03
CA SER A 482 -10.15 -10.11 -7.46
C SER A 482 -9.39 -10.65 -6.26
N TYR A 483 -10.09 -11.07 -5.21
CA TYR A 483 -9.44 -11.56 -3.99
C TYR A 483 -10.29 -12.60 -3.25
N LYS A 484 -9.61 -13.46 -2.50
CA LYS A 484 -10.24 -14.44 -1.60
C LYS A 484 -9.30 -14.86 -0.47
N GLY A 485 -9.87 -15.31 0.64
CA GLY A 485 -9.14 -15.83 1.79
C GLY A 485 -10.06 -16.44 2.84
N SER A 486 -9.46 -16.84 3.96
CA SER A 486 -10.11 -17.45 5.11
C SER A 486 -9.79 -16.64 6.36
N PHE A 487 -10.68 -16.69 7.36
CA PHE A 487 -10.46 -16.03 8.64
C PHE A 487 -10.94 -16.88 9.82
N TYR A 488 -10.38 -16.60 11.00
CA TYR A 488 -10.74 -17.17 12.29
C TYR A 488 -10.97 -16.05 13.31
N PRO A 489 -11.85 -16.22 14.30
CA PRO A 489 -12.01 -15.27 15.39
C PRO A 489 -10.90 -15.47 16.43
N GLU A 490 -10.55 -14.39 17.13
CA GLU A 490 -9.43 -14.23 18.07
C GLU A 490 -9.19 -15.39 19.07
N ASN A 491 -10.25 -16.11 19.47
CA ASN A 491 -10.21 -17.17 20.48
C ASN A 491 -10.51 -18.59 19.92
N GLN A 492 -10.41 -18.81 18.61
CA GLN A 492 -10.62 -20.11 17.95
C GLN A 492 -9.67 -20.35 16.74
N PRO A 493 -8.33 -20.30 16.88
CA PRO A 493 -7.40 -20.44 15.74
C PRO A 493 -7.52 -21.80 15.01
N ASP A 494 -7.88 -22.87 15.72
CA ASP A 494 -7.98 -24.23 15.17
C ASP A 494 -9.33 -24.56 14.50
N ARG A 495 -10.23 -23.58 14.35
CA ARG A 495 -11.50 -23.73 13.63
C ARG A 495 -11.61 -22.70 12.51
N LEU A 496 -11.88 -23.17 11.30
CA LEU A 496 -12.27 -22.32 10.17
C LEU A 496 -13.50 -21.49 10.57
N GLY A 497 -13.31 -20.20 10.86
CA GLY A 497 -14.37 -19.30 11.29
C GLY A 497 -15.25 -18.88 10.11
N GLY A 498 -14.63 -18.50 9.00
CA GLY A 498 -15.32 -18.14 7.78
C GLY A 498 -14.39 -17.91 6.59
N ALA A 499 -14.99 -17.53 5.47
CA ALA A 499 -14.28 -17.19 4.24
C ALA A 499 -14.69 -15.81 3.73
N PHE A 500 -13.73 -15.07 3.17
CA PHE A 500 -13.98 -13.81 2.50
C PHE A 500 -13.60 -13.90 1.01
N SER A 501 -14.32 -13.16 0.17
CA SER A 501 -14.04 -13.05 -1.25
C SER A 501 -14.60 -11.75 -1.81
N GLY A 502 -14.08 -11.29 -2.94
CA GLY A 502 -14.62 -10.11 -3.58
C GLY A 502 -13.98 -9.77 -4.91
N ALA A 503 -14.50 -8.72 -5.50
CA ALA A 503 -14.05 -8.15 -6.77
C ALA A 503 -14.07 -6.62 -6.67
N GLY A 504 -13.23 -5.97 -7.46
CA GLY A 504 -13.15 -4.52 -7.50
C GLY A 504 -12.51 -4.02 -8.78
N THR A 505 -12.39 -2.71 -8.86
CA THR A 505 -11.76 -1.99 -9.95
C THR A 505 -10.72 -1.02 -9.38
N LEU A 506 -9.51 -1.10 -9.94
CA LEU A 506 -8.52 -0.04 -9.92
C LEU A 506 -8.93 1.01 -10.97
N SER A 507 -9.02 2.26 -10.55
CA SER A 507 -9.21 3.41 -11.44
C SER A 507 -8.12 3.46 -12.51
N SER A 508 -8.49 3.71 -13.76
CA SER A 508 -7.54 3.79 -14.89
C SER A 508 -6.62 5.02 -14.84
N THR A 509 -6.98 6.05 -14.07
CA THR A 509 -6.23 7.31 -13.97
C THR A 509 -5.65 7.58 -12.59
N THR A 510 -6.28 7.08 -11.52
CA THR A 510 -5.87 7.34 -10.13
C THR A 510 -5.51 6.06 -9.38
N ASN A 511 -4.76 6.16 -8.29
CA ASN A 511 -4.45 5.08 -7.36
C ASN A 511 -5.62 4.88 -6.39
N SER A 512 -6.75 4.44 -6.92
CA SER A 512 -7.96 4.19 -6.14
C SER A 512 -8.57 2.85 -6.51
N ILE A 513 -8.79 2.01 -5.50
CA ILE A 513 -9.46 0.72 -5.59
C ILE A 513 -10.84 0.86 -4.93
N SER A 514 -11.87 0.40 -5.62
CA SER A 514 -13.23 0.27 -5.06
C SER A 514 -13.85 -1.05 -5.50
N GLY A 515 -14.80 -1.58 -4.73
CA GLY A 515 -15.37 -2.89 -5.05
C GLY A 515 -16.33 -3.44 -4.01
N SER A 516 -16.63 -4.73 -4.13
CA SER A 516 -17.51 -5.48 -3.24
C SER A 516 -16.75 -6.55 -2.46
N ILE A 517 -17.23 -6.83 -1.25
CA ILE A 517 -16.81 -7.97 -0.43
C ILE A 517 -18.01 -8.86 -0.10
N SER A 518 -17.77 -10.16 -0.01
CA SER A 518 -18.68 -11.19 0.49
C SER A 518 -17.97 -11.97 1.58
N ILE A 519 -18.59 -12.05 2.75
CA ILE A 519 -18.15 -12.80 3.92
C ILE A 519 -19.15 -13.92 4.15
N ASN A 520 -18.67 -15.16 4.23
CA ASN A 520 -19.46 -16.33 4.57
C ASN A 520 -19.03 -16.79 5.98
N TYR A 521 -19.97 -16.80 6.92
CA TYR A 521 -19.74 -17.14 8.32
C TYR A 521 -20.93 -17.98 8.82
N THR A 522 -20.67 -19.10 9.50
CA THR A 522 -21.70 -20.01 10.05
C THR A 522 -22.87 -20.34 9.09
N GLN A 523 -22.54 -20.69 7.83
CA GLN A 523 -23.46 -20.95 6.70
C GLN A 523 -24.18 -19.73 6.09
N ASP A 524 -24.23 -18.59 6.78
CA ASP A 524 -24.86 -17.38 6.29
C ASP A 524 -23.88 -16.44 5.57
N ARG A 525 -24.44 -15.54 4.76
CA ARG A 525 -23.67 -14.59 3.92
C ARG A 525 -23.95 -13.14 4.30
N SER A 526 -22.88 -12.37 4.40
CA SER A 526 -22.88 -10.91 4.53
C SER A 526 -22.13 -10.28 3.37
N THR A 527 -22.66 -9.19 2.82
CA THR A 527 -22.08 -8.50 1.65
C THR A 527 -21.88 -7.03 1.93
N GLY A 528 -20.94 -6.41 1.23
CA GLY A 528 -20.72 -4.97 1.32
C GLY A 528 -19.63 -4.49 0.38
N ALA A 529 -18.90 -3.48 0.79
CA ALA A 529 -17.99 -2.72 -0.06
C ALA A 529 -16.54 -2.72 0.46
N ILE A 530 -15.61 -2.48 -0.47
CA ILE A 530 -14.21 -2.16 -0.18
C ILE A 530 -13.83 -0.80 -0.76
N THR A 531 -12.85 -0.15 -0.15
CA THR A 531 -12.16 1.03 -0.67
C THR A 531 -10.69 0.99 -0.26
N GLY A 532 -9.78 1.47 -1.10
CA GLY A 532 -8.34 1.41 -0.80
C GLY A 532 -7.45 1.91 -1.93
N ALA A 533 -6.15 1.62 -1.81
CA ALA A 533 -5.09 2.06 -2.72
C ALA A 533 -3.86 1.13 -2.66
N PHE A 534 -2.92 1.35 -3.59
CA PHE A 534 -1.55 0.83 -3.52
C PHE A 534 -0.62 1.77 -2.73
N TYR A 535 0.39 1.19 -2.10
CA TYR A 535 1.34 1.85 -1.22
C TYR A 535 2.78 1.46 -1.54
N GLY A 536 3.71 2.35 -1.23
CA GLY A 536 5.14 2.22 -1.52
C GLY A 536 5.48 2.37 -3.02
N PRO A 537 6.78 2.27 -3.37
CA PRO A 537 7.25 2.38 -4.76
C PRO A 537 6.54 1.40 -5.68
N LYS A 538 5.98 1.88 -6.80
CA LYS A 538 5.35 1.04 -7.84
C LYS A 538 4.28 0.05 -7.34
N GLY A 539 3.64 0.34 -6.21
CA GLY A 539 2.65 -0.53 -5.59
C GLY A 539 3.23 -1.85 -5.10
N VAL A 540 4.27 -1.82 -4.27
CA VAL A 540 4.77 -3.04 -3.58
C VAL A 540 3.82 -3.51 -2.47
N GLU A 541 2.94 -2.64 -2.00
CA GLU A 541 1.93 -2.96 -0.99
C GLU A 541 0.54 -2.46 -1.43
N LEU A 542 -0.51 -2.96 -0.78
CA LEU A 542 -1.86 -2.44 -0.88
C LEU A 542 -2.55 -2.40 0.48
N GLY A 543 -3.50 -1.48 0.62
CA GLY A 543 -4.40 -1.42 1.77
C GLY A 543 -5.82 -1.23 1.28
N LEU A 544 -6.73 -2.05 1.79
CA LEU A 544 -8.17 -1.94 1.63
C LEU A 544 -8.81 -1.83 3.01
N ALA A 545 -9.84 -1.00 3.14
CA ALA A 545 -10.79 -1.07 4.24
C ALA A 545 -12.11 -1.66 3.71
N PHE A 546 -12.86 -2.36 4.57
CA PHE A 546 -14.11 -3.01 4.20
C PHE A 546 -15.21 -2.82 5.26
N SER A 547 -16.46 -2.93 4.81
CA SER A 547 -17.62 -3.07 5.70
C SER A 547 -18.69 -3.91 5.00
N ALA A 548 -19.28 -4.87 5.71
CA ALA A 548 -20.26 -5.83 5.20
C ALA A 548 -21.39 -6.10 6.19
N LYS A 549 -22.59 -6.40 5.68
CA LYS A 549 -23.76 -6.74 6.50
C LYS A 549 -24.65 -7.74 5.76
N GLY A 550 -25.35 -8.59 6.50
CA GLY A 550 -26.26 -9.59 5.96
C GLY A 550 -26.73 -10.55 7.05
N ALA A 551 -27.20 -11.74 6.65
CA ALA A 551 -27.69 -12.75 7.59
C ALA A 551 -26.57 -13.25 8.53
N GLY A 552 -25.33 -13.34 8.04
CA GLY A 552 -24.17 -13.79 8.82
C GLY A 552 -23.58 -12.74 9.77
N GLY A 553 -24.30 -11.65 10.02
CA GLY A 553 -23.85 -10.55 10.90
C GLY A 553 -23.27 -9.34 10.17
N GLN A 554 -22.80 -8.37 10.95
CA GLN A 554 -22.10 -7.18 10.46
C GLN A 554 -20.60 -7.33 10.70
N PHE A 555 -19.78 -6.90 9.74
CA PHE A 555 -18.32 -7.00 9.76
C PHE A 555 -17.71 -5.69 9.27
N THR A 556 -16.55 -5.33 9.81
CA THR A 556 -15.78 -4.15 9.44
C THR A 556 -14.30 -4.45 9.64
N GLY A 557 -13.41 -3.80 8.90
CA GLY A 557 -11.98 -4.05 9.05
C GLY A 557 -11.10 -3.51 7.94
N THR A 558 -9.86 -3.95 7.97
CA THR A 558 -8.82 -3.69 6.97
C THR A 558 -8.28 -5.00 6.40
N ILE A 559 -7.78 -4.91 5.17
CA ILE A 559 -7.05 -5.96 4.47
C ILE A 559 -5.80 -5.29 3.94
N LEU A 560 -4.65 -5.65 4.48
CA LEU A 560 -3.37 -5.21 3.97
C LEU A 560 -2.80 -6.30 3.06
N GLY A 561 -1.92 -5.93 2.14
CA GLY A 561 -1.25 -6.92 1.31
C GLY A 561 0.12 -6.51 0.83
N VAL A 562 1.01 -7.50 0.75
CA VAL A 562 2.38 -7.37 0.27
C VAL A 562 2.50 -8.11 -1.06
N LYS A 563 3.11 -7.45 -2.05
CA LYS A 563 3.27 -8.00 -3.40
C LYS A 563 4.13 -9.26 -3.35
N ASP A 564 3.63 -10.33 -3.96
CA ASP A 564 4.28 -11.63 -3.93
C ASP A 564 4.13 -12.31 -5.30
N SER A 565 5.24 -12.38 -6.04
CA SER A 565 5.32 -13.02 -7.36
C SER A 565 5.33 -14.54 -7.32
N SER A 566 5.39 -15.18 -6.14
CA SER A 566 5.09 -16.61 -6.03
C SER A 566 3.58 -16.89 -6.17
N LEU A 567 2.72 -15.89 -5.88
CA LEU A 567 1.26 -16.01 -5.95
C LEU A 567 0.70 -15.77 -7.35
N SER A 568 1.49 -15.23 -8.29
CA SER A 568 1.15 -15.16 -9.72
C SER A 568 1.37 -16.49 -10.46
N GLY A 569 1.64 -17.58 -9.73
CA GLY A 569 1.83 -18.92 -10.25
C GLY A 569 0.64 -19.41 -11.07
N GLY A 570 0.74 -19.23 -12.39
CA GLY A 570 -0.20 -19.77 -13.37
C GLY A 570 0.03 -19.38 -14.82
N GLN A 571 1.22 -18.87 -15.18
CA GLN A 571 1.61 -18.48 -16.54
C GLN A 571 3.08 -18.79 -16.86
N ASP A 572 4.00 -18.69 -15.88
CA ASP A 572 5.43 -18.95 -16.06
C ASP A 572 5.78 -20.45 -16.02
N PRO A 573 6.72 -20.94 -16.85
CA PRO A 573 7.20 -22.32 -16.80
C PRO A 573 8.02 -22.59 -15.55
N LEU A 574 8.11 -23.84 -15.11
CA LEU A 574 8.91 -24.27 -13.96
C LEU A 574 10.39 -23.85 -14.06
N SER A 575 10.93 -23.74 -15.28
CA SER A 575 12.29 -23.23 -15.54
C SER A 575 12.50 -21.75 -15.19
N ALA A 576 11.44 -20.96 -15.05
CA ALA A 576 11.48 -19.54 -14.70
C ALA A 576 11.31 -19.27 -13.20
N TYR A 577 11.09 -20.31 -12.38
CA TYR A 577 10.94 -20.15 -10.93
C TYR A 577 12.26 -19.69 -10.31
N ALA A 578 12.22 -18.55 -9.60
CA ALA A 578 13.39 -17.94 -8.95
C ALA A 578 13.34 -18.00 -7.42
N THR A 579 12.21 -18.37 -6.83
CA THR A 579 11.98 -18.39 -5.37
C THR A 579 11.49 -19.76 -4.90
N PRO A 580 11.70 -20.12 -3.61
CA PRO A 580 11.12 -21.32 -3.04
C PRO A 580 9.60 -21.32 -3.17
N SER A 581 9.03 -22.44 -3.63
CA SER A 581 7.59 -22.61 -3.84
C SER A 581 7.11 -23.89 -3.17
N THR A 582 5.92 -23.87 -2.56
CA THR A 582 5.36 -24.97 -1.77
C THR A 582 3.99 -25.39 -2.29
N TRP A 583 3.78 -26.70 -2.41
CA TRP A 583 2.51 -27.30 -2.83
C TRP A 583 2.07 -28.38 -1.83
N SER A 584 0.77 -28.47 -1.57
CA SER A 584 0.15 -29.49 -0.73
C SER A 584 -1.05 -30.12 -1.45
N TYR A 585 -0.77 -30.63 -2.65
CA TYR A 585 -1.73 -31.29 -3.51
C TYR A 585 -1.16 -32.63 -3.99
N GLY A 586 -1.95 -33.70 -3.90
CA GLY A 586 -1.42 -35.03 -4.16
C GLY A 586 -2.31 -36.19 -3.75
N VAL A 587 -1.72 -37.39 -3.74
CA VAL A 587 -2.33 -38.61 -3.24
C VAL A 587 -1.37 -39.36 -2.32
N ILE A 588 -1.89 -39.85 -1.19
CA ILE A 588 -1.17 -40.72 -0.26
C ILE A 588 -1.74 -42.14 -0.33
N SER A 589 -0.84 -43.12 -0.25
CA SER A 589 -1.14 -44.55 -0.13
C SER A 589 -0.41 -45.11 1.09
N ASP A 590 -1.17 -45.45 2.13
CA ASP A 590 -0.71 -46.05 3.36
C ASP A 590 -0.79 -47.59 3.27
N LEU A 591 0.36 -48.21 3.00
CA LEU A 591 0.49 -49.66 2.81
C LEU A 591 1.02 -50.30 4.11
N GLY A 592 0.28 -50.07 5.20
CA GLY A 592 0.69 -50.43 6.57
C GLY A 592 1.04 -51.91 6.83
N LYS A 593 1.75 -52.11 7.94
CA LYS A 593 2.31 -53.39 8.44
C LYS A 593 1.31 -54.55 8.46
N ALA A 594 1.72 -55.73 8.03
CA ALA A 594 0.88 -56.92 8.07
C ALA A 594 0.63 -57.37 9.53
N GLY A 595 -0.63 -57.67 9.85
CA GLY A 595 -1.05 -58.17 11.18
C GLY A 595 -2.11 -57.32 11.90
N LEU A 596 -2.34 -56.07 11.49
CA LEU A 596 -3.31 -55.16 12.14
C LEU A 596 -4.71 -55.10 11.47
N GLY A 597 -5.01 -56.01 10.54
CA GLY A 597 -6.36 -56.17 9.95
C GLY A 597 -6.92 -55.00 9.11
N GLY A 598 -6.20 -53.89 8.98
CA GLY A 598 -6.60 -52.75 8.17
C GLY A 598 -6.44 -53.00 6.67
N ALA A 599 -7.34 -52.44 5.85
CA ALA A 599 -7.15 -52.32 4.41
C ALA A 599 -6.01 -51.34 4.06
N ALA A 600 -5.55 -51.34 2.81
CA ALA A 600 -4.77 -50.21 2.27
C ALA A 600 -5.62 -48.93 2.37
N ARG A 601 -5.02 -47.83 2.81
CA ARG A 601 -5.70 -46.53 2.95
C ARG A 601 -5.12 -45.57 1.92
N ASN A 602 -5.88 -45.33 0.85
CA ASN A 602 -5.50 -44.38 -0.18
C ASN A 602 -6.43 -43.15 -0.09
N SER A 603 -5.87 -41.95 -0.14
CA SER A 603 -6.65 -40.70 -0.13
C SER A 603 -5.97 -39.60 -0.94
N ILE A 604 -6.78 -38.86 -1.70
CA ILE A 604 -6.36 -37.62 -2.37
C ILE A 604 -6.42 -36.50 -1.33
N PHE A 605 -5.47 -35.56 -1.38
CA PHE A 605 -5.42 -34.40 -0.50
C PHE A 605 -5.19 -33.11 -1.30
N ASP A 606 -5.86 -32.06 -0.88
CA ASP A 606 -5.71 -30.67 -1.33
C ASP A 606 -5.80 -29.80 -0.08
N LEU A 607 -4.67 -29.30 0.40
CA LEU A 607 -4.56 -28.56 1.64
C LEU A 607 -3.89 -27.20 1.36
N ASP A 608 -4.13 -26.24 2.25
CA ASP A 608 -3.44 -24.94 2.19
C ASP A 608 -1.92 -25.14 2.45
N PRO A 609 -1.03 -24.84 1.48
CA PRO A 609 0.41 -25.07 1.62
C PRO A 609 1.10 -24.25 2.71
N VAL A 610 0.43 -23.25 3.32
CA VAL A 610 0.94 -22.49 4.47
C VAL A 610 0.73 -23.26 5.78
N THR A 611 -0.42 -23.92 5.93
CA THR A 611 -0.82 -24.60 7.17
C THR A 611 -0.71 -26.13 7.10
N ALA A 612 -0.51 -26.69 5.91
CA ALA A 612 -0.46 -28.13 5.68
C ALA A 612 0.72 -28.82 6.38
N LYS A 613 0.42 -29.93 7.05
CA LYS A 613 1.41 -30.86 7.64
C LYS A 613 1.94 -31.91 6.64
N LEU A 614 1.50 -31.84 5.39
CA LEU A 614 1.91 -32.73 4.29
C LEU A 614 2.17 -31.91 3.02
N ALA A 615 3.42 -31.56 2.71
CA ALA A 615 3.73 -30.64 1.61
C ALA A 615 5.11 -30.89 0.98
N ILE A 616 5.28 -30.47 -0.28
CA ILE A 616 6.58 -30.38 -0.96
C ILE A 616 6.94 -28.91 -1.17
N THR A 617 8.16 -28.53 -0.80
CA THR A 617 8.79 -27.24 -1.15
C THR A 617 9.94 -27.49 -2.10
N TRP A 618 9.94 -26.85 -3.28
CA TRP A 618 11.09 -26.82 -4.18
C TRP A 618 11.78 -25.46 -4.10
N ASN A 619 13.11 -25.46 -3.99
CA ASN A 619 13.94 -24.26 -4.12
C ASN A 619 14.81 -24.39 -5.38
N PRO A 620 14.52 -23.65 -6.46
CA PRO A 620 15.26 -23.74 -7.72
C PRO A 620 16.69 -23.21 -7.58
N VAL A 621 16.91 -22.11 -6.84
CA VAL A 621 18.24 -21.48 -6.66
C VAL A 621 19.22 -22.40 -5.93
N LYS A 622 18.73 -23.17 -4.95
CA LYS A 622 19.55 -24.12 -4.19
C LYS A 622 19.51 -25.55 -4.74
N SER A 623 18.67 -25.83 -5.73
CA SER A 623 18.36 -27.18 -6.23
C SER A 623 17.99 -28.18 -5.11
N THR A 624 17.19 -27.73 -4.14
CA THR A 624 16.78 -28.55 -2.98
C THR A 624 15.27 -28.80 -2.95
N TYR A 625 14.89 -29.99 -2.48
CA TYR A 625 13.49 -30.34 -2.17
C TYR A 625 13.33 -30.53 -0.66
N SER A 626 12.26 -30.00 -0.08
CA SER A 626 11.90 -30.24 1.32
C SER A 626 10.52 -30.86 1.40
N ILE A 627 10.41 -32.03 2.02
CA ILE A 627 9.15 -32.73 2.25
C ILE A 627 8.77 -32.55 3.71
N LEU A 628 7.59 -32.01 3.95
CA LEU A 628 6.94 -32.00 5.26
C LEU A 628 5.92 -33.13 5.30
N THR A 629 5.95 -33.99 6.31
CA THR A 629 5.05 -35.15 6.45
C THR A 629 4.89 -35.55 7.91
N THR A 630 3.77 -36.15 8.29
CA THR A 630 3.63 -36.82 9.59
C THR A 630 4.25 -38.22 9.57
N THR A 631 4.71 -38.70 10.74
CA THR A 631 5.26 -40.05 10.92
C THR A 631 4.20 -41.14 10.73
N ILE A 632 4.65 -42.40 10.65
CA ILE A 632 3.78 -43.58 10.54
C ILE A 632 2.91 -43.74 11.80
N GLU A 633 3.48 -43.46 12.97
CA GLU A 633 2.76 -43.25 14.21
C GLU A 633 2.16 -41.83 14.24
N TYR A 634 0.98 -41.68 14.84
CA TYR A 634 0.18 -40.45 14.90
C TYR A 634 0.78 -39.36 15.82
N SER A 635 2.06 -39.02 15.59
CA SER A 635 2.68 -37.85 16.19
C SER A 635 2.02 -36.58 15.66
N VAL A 636 1.73 -35.64 16.56
CA VAL A 636 1.08 -34.38 16.24
C VAL A 636 1.98 -33.40 15.47
N ASP A 637 3.30 -33.63 15.50
CA ASP A 637 4.30 -32.77 14.86
C ASP A 637 4.83 -33.36 13.54
N PRO A 638 4.80 -32.59 12.44
CA PRO A 638 5.30 -33.06 11.15
C PRO A 638 6.84 -33.00 11.09
N VAL A 639 7.44 -34.05 10.53
CA VAL A 639 8.88 -34.16 10.27
C VAL A 639 9.20 -33.55 8.91
N ARG A 640 10.34 -32.82 8.85
CA ARG A 640 10.85 -32.21 7.61
C ARG A 640 12.08 -32.97 7.12
N TYR A 641 11.96 -33.61 5.96
CA TYR A 641 13.08 -34.18 5.21
C TYR A 641 13.57 -33.17 4.18
N THR A 642 14.87 -32.93 4.07
CA THR A 642 15.45 -32.01 3.08
C THR A 642 16.48 -32.74 2.24
N PHE A 643 16.24 -32.76 0.94
CA PHE A 643 17.07 -33.41 -0.08
C PHE A 643 17.84 -32.33 -0.85
N THR A 644 19.15 -32.49 -0.92
CA THR A 644 20.09 -31.63 -1.64
C THR A 644 20.81 -32.42 -2.72
N GLY A 645 21.81 -31.81 -3.38
CA GLY A 645 22.69 -32.53 -4.30
C GLY A 645 23.48 -33.69 -3.65
N ALA A 646 23.69 -33.66 -2.33
CA ALA A 646 24.42 -34.72 -1.61
C ALA A 646 23.62 -36.02 -1.49
N GLU A 647 22.29 -35.94 -1.35
CA GLU A 647 21.39 -37.09 -1.23
C GLU A 647 21.03 -37.71 -2.59
N LYS A 648 21.49 -37.12 -3.70
CA LYS A 648 21.13 -37.55 -5.07
C LYS A 648 21.88 -38.81 -5.49
N ILE A 649 21.14 -39.84 -5.87
CA ILE A 649 21.69 -41.14 -6.29
C ILE A 649 21.78 -41.20 -7.81
N ALA A 650 22.98 -40.92 -8.34
CA ALA A 650 23.23 -40.86 -9.77
C ALA A 650 22.97 -42.19 -10.51
N ALA A 651 23.19 -43.34 -9.86
CA ALA A 651 22.99 -44.67 -10.45
C ALA A 651 21.51 -45.07 -10.62
N GLU A 652 20.60 -44.43 -9.88
CA GLU A 652 19.14 -44.69 -9.96
C GLU A 652 18.40 -43.56 -10.70
N SER A 653 19.01 -42.37 -10.73
CA SER A 653 18.57 -41.27 -11.58
C SER A 653 18.73 -41.65 -13.05
N ASN A 654 17.73 -41.33 -13.87
CA ASN A 654 17.68 -41.72 -15.28
C ASN A 654 17.13 -40.55 -16.12
N ALA A 655 16.82 -40.79 -17.40
CA ALA A 655 16.26 -39.76 -18.27
C ALA A 655 14.98 -39.12 -17.69
N ARG A 656 14.09 -39.92 -17.09
CA ARG A 656 12.78 -39.49 -16.58
C ARG A 656 12.84 -38.86 -15.18
N PHE A 657 13.60 -39.49 -14.27
CA PHE A 657 13.60 -39.16 -12.84
C PHE A 657 14.98 -38.76 -12.32
N ASP A 658 15.00 -37.82 -11.38
CA ASP A 658 16.08 -37.70 -10.40
C ASP A 658 15.66 -38.40 -9.10
N VAL A 659 16.57 -39.20 -8.54
CA VAL A 659 16.33 -40.01 -7.34
C VAL A 659 17.23 -39.53 -6.21
N TYR A 660 16.65 -39.34 -5.03
CA TYR A 660 17.35 -38.93 -3.81
C TYR A 660 17.01 -39.89 -2.66
N ARG A 661 17.97 -40.12 -1.75
CA ARG A 661 17.78 -41.03 -0.60
C ARG A 661 18.38 -40.48 0.70
N ILE A 662 17.64 -40.65 1.79
CA ILE A 662 18.08 -40.43 3.16
C ILE A 662 17.79 -41.69 3.97
N THR A 663 18.81 -42.31 4.55
CA THR A 663 18.67 -43.49 5.44
C THR A 663 19.05 -43.10 6.86
N GLN A 664 18.17 -43.41 7.83
CA GLN A 664 18.34 -43.12 9.25
C GLN A 664 17.93 -44.37 10.05
N GLY A 665 18.90 -45.13 10.55
CA GLY A 665 18.64 -46.43 11.16
C GLY A 665 17.99 -47.41 10.19
N ALA A 666 16.85 -47.99 10.58
CA ALA A 666 16.07 -48.91 9.74
C ALA A 666 15.15 -48.20 8.72
N VAL A 667 14.99 -46.87 8.81
CA VAL A 667 14.10 -46.10 7.95
C VAL A 667 14.87 -45.52 6.76
N THR A 668 14.42 -45.84 5.55
CA THR A 668 14.92 -45.27 4.30
C THR A 668 13.84 -44.43 3.63
N ASN A 669 14.11 -43.14 3.45
CA ASN A 669 13.25 -42.19 2.76
C ASN A 669 13.80 -41.98 1.35
N THR A 670 12.99 -42.23 0.32
CA THR A 670 13.41 -42.08 -1.09
C THR A 670 12.48 -41.13 -1.84
N LEU A 671 13.05 -40.08 -2.45
CA LEU A 671 12.33 -39.11 -3.26
C LEU A 671 12.66 -39.32 -4.74
N HIS A 672 11.66 -39.57 -5.57
CA HIS A 672 11.77 -39.58 -7.03
C HIS A 672 11.10 -38.33 -7.57
N VAL A 673 11.81 -37.46 -8.28
CA VAL A 673 11.26 -36.25 -8.89
C VAL A 673 11.24 -36.43 -10.40
N TYR A 674 10.09 -36.25 -11.04
CA TYR A 674 9.99 -36.29 -12.50
C TYR A 674 10.60 -35.02 -13.09
N LYS A 675 11.39 -35.18 -14.16
CA LYS A 675 12.05 -34.06 -14.84
C LYS A 675 11.06 -33.33 -15.74
N TYR A 676 10.98 -32.00 -15.59
CA TYR A 676 10.28 -31.15 -16.55
C TYR A 676 11.20 -30.85 -17.75
N GLY A 677 10.61 -30.62 -18.92
CA GLY A 677 11.27 -30.10 -20.12
C GLY A 677 12.29 -31.01 -20.83
N GLN A 678 12.56 -32.21 -20.34
CA GLN A 678 13.63 -33.10 -20.85
C GLN A 678 13.18 -34.56 -21.08
N ASN A 679 11.86 -34.81 -21.04
CA ASN A 679 11.28 -36.15 -20.97
C ASN A 679 10.44 -36.53 -22.19
N GLU A 680 10.01 -37.79 -22.23
CA GLU A 680 9.02 -38.35 -23.18
C GLU A 680 7.67 -37.60 -23.23
N LEU A 681 7.37 -36.81 -22.20
CA LEU A 681 6.41 -35.72 -22.22
C LEU A 681 7.16 -34.40 -21.89
N PRO A 682 7.27 -33.46 -22.84
CA PRO A 682 8.00 -32.20 -22.65
C PRO A 682 7.13 -31.18 -21.89
N LEU A 683 6.82 -31.51 -20.63
CA LEU A 683 6.06 -30.65 -19.72
C LEU A 683 6.92 -29.48 -19.25
N SER A 684 6.40 -28.27 -19.37
CA SER A 684 7.06 -27.03 -18.98
C SER A 684 6.45 -26.41 -17.72
N TYR A 685 5.21 -26.76 -17.36
CA TYR A 685 4.42 -26.11 -16.31
C TYR A 685 4.05 -27.05 -15.16
N ALA A 686 3.98 -28.36 -15.39
CA ALA A 686 3.67 -29.37 -14.38
C ALA A 686 4.79 -30.39 -14.19
N SER A 687 4.93 -30.89 -12.97
CA SER A 687 5.68 -32.11 -12.65
C SER A 687 5.11 -32.79 -11.40
N PHE A 688 5.71 -33.90 -10.98
CA PHE A 688 5.37 -34.58 -9.74
C PHE A 688 6.61 -35.13 -9.02
N ALA A 689 6.44 -35.43 -7.74
CA ALA A 689 7.41 -36.20 -6.98
C ALA A 689 6.72 -37.34 -6.21
N ARG A 690 7.34 -38.53 -6.23
CA ARG A 690 6.99 -39.67 -5.37
C ARG A 690 7.96 -39.71 -4.19
N PHE A 691 7.46 -39.44 -3.00
CA PHE A 691 8.15 -39.62 -1.73
C PHE A 691 7.71 -40.95 -1.10
N ALA A 692 8.67 -41.83 -0.80
CA ALA A 692 8.44 -43.11 -0.15
C ALA A 692 9.17 -43.18 1.20
N ILE A 693 8.46 -43.63 2.24
CA ILE A 693 9.03 -43.97 3.55
C ILE A 693 9.00 -45.49 3.68
N ASN A 694 10.18 -46.10 3.83
CA ASN A 694 10.34 -47.54 4.01
C ASN A 694 10.95 -47.80 5.39
N ASP A 695 10.16 -48.28 6.34
CA ASP A 695 10.65 -48.68 7.68
C ASP A 695 10.84 -50.21 7.75
N HIS A 696 12.08 -50.66 7.99
CA HIS A 696 12.46 -52.07 8.09
C HIS A 696 12.65 -52.55 9.54
N SER A 697 11.99 -51.91 10.52
CA SER A 697 12.14 -52.20 11.96
C SER A 697 11.56 -53.56 12.44
N GLY A 698 10.97 -54.36 11.55
CA GLY A 698 10.34 -55.65 11.88
C GLY A 698 11.26 -56.88 11.75
N ALA A 699 10.93 -57.96 12.47
CA ALA A 699 11.59 -59.26 12.27
C ALA A 699 11.26 -59.82 10.86
N PRO A 700 12.22 -60.46 10.17
CA PRO A 700 12.05 -60.89 8.78
C PRO A 700 10.91 -61.90 8.64
N ALA A 701 10.13 -61.77 7.57
CA ALA A 701 9.12 -62.76 7.20
C ALA A 701 9.78 -64.11 6.87
N SER A 702 9.09 -65.21 7.19
CA SER A 702 9.52 -66.57 6.84
C SER A 702 9.40 -66.90 5.34
N ASP A 703 8.93 -65.94 4.54
CA ASP A 703 8.86 -66.00 3.08
C ASP A 703 9.58 -64.76 2.51
N PRO A 704 10.70 -64.93 1.78
CA PRO A 704 11.47 -63.81 1.21
C PRO A 704 10.74 -63.07 0.09
N THR A 705 9.57 -63.53 -0.36
CA THR A 705 8.71 -62.81 -1.31
C THR A 705 7.63 -61.94 -0.63
N SER A 706 7.64 -61.89 0.72
CA SER A 706 6.56 -61.34 1.53
C SER A 706 7.05 -60.19 2.42
N LEU A 707 6.69 -58.96 2.06
CA LEU A 707 7.08 -57.70 2.75
C LEU A 707 6.28 -57.48 4.06
N LEU A 708 6.17 -58.49 4.93
CA LEU A 708 5.26 -58.46 6.10
C LEU A 708 5.81 -57.63 7.28
N SER A 709 7.10 -57.39 7.33
CA SER A 709 7.79 -56.65 8.40
C SER A 709 7.71 -55.14 8.25
N ASP A 710 7.62 -54.66 7.01
CA ASP A 710 7.99 -53.30 6.64
C ASP A 710 6.77 -52.40 6.45
N VAL A 711 6.92 -51.11 6.76
CA VAL A 711 5.91 -50.10 6.40
C VAL A 711 6.38 -49.35 5.16
N ASP A 712 5.61 -49.44 4.08
CA ASP A 712 5.77 -48.63 2.87
C ASP A 712 4.67 -47.56 2.84
N ARG A 713 5.03 -46.29 2.99
CA ARG A 713 4.13 -45.14 2.79
C ARG A 713 4.57 -44.40 1.54
N ARG A 714 3.66 -44.21 0.60
CA ARG A 714 3.94 -43.51 -0.67
C ARG A 714 3.06 -42.29 -0.80
N VAL A 715 3.69 -41.13 -1.00
CA VAL A 715 3.02 -39.85 -1.25
C VAL A 715 3.45 -39.35 -2.63
N PHE A 716 2.48 -39.10 -3.49
CA PHE A 716 2.71 -38.45 -4.77
C PHE A 716 2.24 -37.00 -4.64
N PHE A 717 3.17 -36.06 -4.79
CA PHE A 717 2.86 -34.63 -4.85
C PHE A 717 2.82 -34.19 -6.31
N LEU A 718 1.72 -33.58 -6.72
CA LEU A 718 1.60 -32.95 -8.03
C LEU A 718 1.84 -31.44 -7.85
N PHE A 719 2.77 -30.88 -8.62
CA PHE A 719 3.16 -29.48 -8.45
C PHE A 719 3.45 -28.79 -9.78
N GLY A 720 3.24 -27.48 -9.82
CA GLY A 720 3.33 -26.73 -11.07
C GLY A 720 2.66 -25.36 -11.03
N SER A 721 2.62 -24.75 -12.21
CA SER A 721 2.01 -23.47 -12.52
C SER A 721 0.56 -23.68 -13.00
N GLU A 722 -0.40 -23.77 -12.07
CA GLU A 722 -1.82 -24.02 -12.38
C GLU A 722 -2.42 -22.93 -13.27
N THR A 723 -3.15 -23.28 -14.32
CA THR A 723 -3.74 -22.31 -15.24
C THR A 723 -4.66 -21.33 -14.49
N ALA A 724 -4.38 -20.04 -14.62
CA ALA A 724 -5.16 -19.00 -13.95
C ALA A 724 -6.64 -19.06 -14.35
N ALA A 725 -7.57 -18.84 -13.40
CA ALA A 725 -9.01 -18.90 -13.65
C ALA A 725 -9.54 -17.88 -14.70
N THR A 726 -8.76 -16.83 -14.97
CA THR A 726 -8.98 -15.86 -16.05
C THR A 726 -8.52 -16.37 -17.42
N ALA A 727 -7.50 -17.22 -17.45
CA ALA A 727 -6.89 -17.77 -18.66
C ALA A 727 -7.36 -19.19 -19.01
N MET A 728 -8.10 -19.85 -18.11
CA MET A 728 -8.83 -21.08 -18.40
C MET A 728 -9.73 -20.90 -19.64
N PRO A 729 -9.62 -21.77 -20.66
CA PRO A 729 -10.52 -21.74 -21.80
C PRO A 729 -11.97 -21.91 -21.36
N ARG A 730 -12.90 -21.19 -22.01
CA ARG A 730 -14.35 -21.21 -21.73
C ARG A 730 -15.18 -21.69 -22.92
N THR A 731 -14.53 -22.00 -24.03
CA THR A 731 -15.11 -22.44 -25.29
C THR A 731 -14.17 -23.43 -25.98
N GLY A 732 -14.69 -24.21 -26.91
CA GLY A 732 -13.92 -25.23 -27.63
C GLY A 732 -13.61 -26.47 -26.79
N SER A 733 -12.67 -27.27 -27.28
CA SER A 733 -12.25 -28.53 -26.68
C SER A 733 -10.77 -28.80 -26.95
N ALA A 734 -10.10 -29.51 -26.04
CA ALA A 734 -8.73 -29.97 -26.21
C ALA A 734 -8.59 -31.45 -25.83
N ASN A 735 -7.69 -32.14 -26.50
CA ASN A 735 -7.26 -33.49 -26.14
C ASN A 735 -5.86 -33.43 -25.54
N TYR A 736 -5.59 -34.29 -24.57
CA TYR A 736 -4.33 -34.41 -23.88
C TYR A 736 -3.87 -35.86 -23.95
N ARG A 737 -2.59 -36.05 -24.27
CA ARG A 737 -1.91 -37.34 -24.09
C ARG A 737 -0.95 -37.24 -22.92
N GLY A 738 -0.81 -38.33 -22.19
CA GLY A 738 -0.09 -38.33 -20.93
C GLY A 738 0.34 -39.71 -20.46
N LEU A 739 0.96 -39.72 -19.29
CA LEU A 739 1.37 -40.91 -18.57
C LEU A 739 0.75 -40.93 -17.18
N ALA A 740 0.53 -42.14 -16.69
CA ALA A 740 0.12 -42.42 -15.32
C ALA A 740 1.28 -43.09 -14.57
N TYR A 741 1.52 -42.63 -13.34
CA TYR A 741 2.50 -43.20 -12.42
C TYR A 741 1.84 -43.39 -11.05
N GLY A 742 2.03 -44.54 -10.42
CA GLY A 742 1.36 -44.83 -9.17
C GLY A 742 1.96 -46.00 -8.42
N THR A 743 1.18 -46.47 -7.45
CA THR A 743 1.44 -47.64 -6.65
C THR A 743 0.18 -48.48 -6.56
N GLY A 744 0.35 -49.78 -6.38
CA GLY A 744 -0.75 -50.73 -6.21
C GLY A 744 -0.47 -51.70 -5.08
N ALA A 745 -1.53 -52.17 -4.43
CA ALA A 745 -1.46 -53.27 -3.49
C ALA A 745 -2.54 -54.31 -3.79
N GLN A 746 -2.16 -55.59 -3.83
CA GLN A 746 -3.13 -56.68 -3.79
C GLN A 746 -3.46 -57.02 -2.34
N THR A 747 -4.72 -56.85 -1.95
CA THR A 747 -5.24 -57.21 -0.64
C THR A 747 -5.96 -58.57 -0.76
N GLY A 748 -5.35 -59.64 -0.25
CA GLY A 748 -5.91 -61.00 -0.24
C GLY A 748 -6.47 -61.45 1.12
N SER A 749 -7.26 -62.52 1.13
CA SER A 749 -7.96 -63.05 2.31
C SER A 749 -7.06 -63.61 3.42
N ASN A 750 -5.75 -63.68 3.19
CA ASN A 750 -4.74 -64.28 4.08
C ASN A 750 -3.74 -63.25 4.65
N ASN A 751 -4.06 -61.95 4.59
CA ASN A 751 -3.21 -60.83 5.03
C ASN A 751 -1.85 -60.68 4.32
N LEU A 752 -1.54 -61.49 3.29
CA LEU A 752 -0.37 -61.26 2.45
C LEU A 752 -0.65 -60.10 1.49
N ARG A 753 0.30 -59.15 1.39
CA ARG A 753 0.21 -57.98 0.53
C ARG A 753 1.29 -58.05 -0.55
N LYS A 754 0.87 -58.00 -1.82
CA LYS A 754 1.80 -57.79 -2.95
C LYS A 754 1.78 -56.31 -3.33
N LEU A 755 2.93 -55.66 -3.34
CA LEU A 755 3.07 -54.27 -3.76
C LEU A 755 3.50 -54.18 -5.22
N PHE A 756 3.02 -53.16 -5.93
CA PHE A 756 3.28 -52.93 -7.34
C PHE A 756 3.70 -51.47 -7.58
N ASP A 757 4.76 -51.27 -8.36
CA ASP A 757 5.01 -49.99 -9.01
C ASP A 757 4.15 -49.93 -10.28
N VAL A 758 3.27 -48.93 -10.37
CA VAL A 758 2.24 -48.84 -11.43
C VAL A 758 2.66 -47.78 -12.45
N ILE A 759 2.57 -48.13 -13.74
CA ILE A 759 2.82 -47.26 -14.87
C ILE A 759 1.72 -47.42 -15.93
N GLY A 760 1.48 -46.38 -16.71
CA GLY A 760 0.46 -46.45 -17.75
C GLY A 760 0.42 -45.22 -18.67
N THR A 761 -0.49 -45.26 -19.63
CA THR A 761 -0.82 -44.11 -20.47
C THR A 761 -2.12 -43.46 -20.00
N ALA A 762 -2.25 -42.16 -20.25
CA ALA A 762 -3.45 -41.38 -19.98
C ALA A 762 -3.88 -40.63 -21.25
N ASP A 763 -5.14 -40.79 -21.66
CA ASP A 763 -5.79 -39.98 -22.68
C ASP A 763 -6.91 -39.18 -22.01
N LEU A 764 -6.96 -37.86 -22.19
CA LEU A 764 -7.96 -36.99 -21.59
C LEU A 764 -8.55 -36.05 -22.65
N ALA A 765 -9.87 -35.97 -22.73
CA ALA A 765 -10.59 -35.03 -23.57
C ALA A 765 -11.35 -34.03 -22.68
N ALA A 766 -11.15 -32.74 -22.92
CA ALA A 766 -11.80 -31.66 -22.20
C ALA A 766 -12.67 -30.83 -23.15
N ASN A 767 -13.95 -30.65 -22.83
CA ASN A 767 -14.85 -29.72 -23.49
C ASN A 767 -15.06 -28.51 -22.58
N PHE A 768 -14.41 -27.40 -22.90
CA PHE A 768 -14.41 -26.19 -22.06
C PHE A 768 -15.72 -25.40 -22.13
N ALA A 769 -16.51 -25.57 -23.20
CA ALA A 769 -17.83 -24.96 -23.32
C ALA A 769 -18.86 -25.59 -22.38
N THR A 770 -18.77 -26.90 -22.13
CA THR A 770 -19.69 -27.63 -21.25
C THR A 770 -19.11 -27.94 -19.87
N GLY A 771 -17.78 -27.82 -19.71
CA GLY A 771 -17.04 -28.27 -18.53
C GLY A 771 -16.94 -29.79 -18.41
N ALA A 772 -17.33 -30.55 -19.42
CA ALA A 772 -17.26 -32.02 -19.41
C ALA A 772 -15.83 -32.49 -19.72
N ILE A 773 -15.31 -33.40 -18.90
CA ILE A 773 -13.99 -34.01 -19.08
C ILE A 773 -14.13 -35.53 -19.01
N THR A 774 -13.51 -36.23 -19.95
CA THR A 774 -13.41 -37.70 -19.95
C THR A 774 -11.94 -38.11 -19.94
N THR A 775 -11.56 -39.01 -19.04
CA THR A 775 -10.17 -39.47 -18.88
C THR A 775 -10.13 -40.98 -18.97
N ARG A 776 -9.21 -41.54 -19.76
CA ARG A 776 -8.92 -42.97 -19.81
C ARG A 776 -7.50 -43.22 -19.32
N LEU A 777 -7.36 -44.09 -18.34
CA LEU A 777 -6.08 -44.65 -17.91
C LEU A 777 -5.95 -46.08 -18.44
N ALA A 778 -4.80 -46.45 -18.99
CA ALA A 778 -4.44 -47.84 -19.28
C ALA A 778 -3.23 -48.21 -18.43
N LEU A 779 -3.42 -49.10 -17.45
CA LEU A 779 -2.48 -49.29 -16.33
C LEU A 779 -1.90 -50.71 -16.32
N SER A 780 -0.61 -50.78 -16.04
CA SER A 780 0.14 -52.02 -15.76
C SER A 780 1.05 -51.79 -14.55
N GLY A 781 1.60 -52.83 -13.96
CA GLY A 781 2.60 -52.67 -12.91
C GLY A 781 3.49 -53.87 -12.70
N GLN A 782 4.64 -53.61 -12.10
CA GLN A 782 5.63 -54.62 -11.74
C GLN A 782 5.54 -54.87 -10.22
N GLN A 783 5.46 -56.14 -9.80
CA GLN A 783 5.50 -56.50 -8.39
C GLN A 783 6.88 -56.16 -7.81
N VAL A 784 6.89 -55.28 -6.81
CA VAL A 784 8.10 -54.77 -6.12
C VAL A 784 8.97 -55.93 -5.66
N GLY A 785 10.28 -55.82 -5.89
CA GLY A 785 11.26 -56.87 -5.56
C GLY A 785 11.29 -58.06 -6.53
N THR A 786 10.49 -58.07 -7.60
CA THR A 786 10.42 -59.18 -8.56
C THR A 786 10.35 -58.70 -10.01
N SER A 787 10.46 -59.61 -10.98
CA SER A 787 10.18 -59.34 -12.40
C SER A 787 8.74 -59.67 -12.83
N GLN A 788 7.82 -59.96 -11.89
CA GLN A 788 6.43 -60.26 -12.26
C GLN A 788 5.68 -58.99 -12.64
N THR A 789 4.97 -59.03 -13.77
CA THR A 789 4.15 -57.91 -14.26
C THR A 789 2.66 -58.28 -14.27
N VAL A 790 1.81 -57.30 -14.00
CA VAL A 790 0.34 -57.40 -14.05
C VAL A 790 -0.19 -56.32 -14.98
N ASP A 791 -1.11 -56.68 -15.87
CA ASP A 791 -1.96 -55.75 -16.58
C ASP A 791 -3.23 -55.51 -15.74
N PHE A 792 -3.50 -54.25 -15.38
CA PHE A 792 -4.68 -53.87 -14.62
C PHE A 792 -5.84 -53.45 -15.54
N GLY A 793 -5.60 -53.31 -16.85
CA GLY A 793 -6.59 -52.95 -17.85
C GLY A 793 -6.81 -51.43 -18.00
N SER A 794 -7.97 -51.07 -18.54
CA SER A 794 -8.38 -49.68 -18.77
C SER A 794 -9.47 -49.20 -17.80
N TYR A 795 -9.35 -47.94 -17.38
CA TYR A 795 -10.28 -47.26 -16.49
C TYR A 795 -10.71 -45.93 -17.12
N ASP A 796 -11.99 -45.80 -17.43
CA ASP A 796 -12.59 -44.59 -17.95
C ASP A 796 -13.29 -43.81 -16.81
N PHE A 797 -13.00 -42.52 -16.70
CA PHE A 797 -13.54 -41.58 -15.71
C PHE A 797 -14.31 -40.47 -16.42
N THR A 798 -15.44 -40.04 -15.83
CA THR A 798 -16.16 -38.83 -16.23
C THR A 798 -16.06 -37.79 -15.13
N SER A 799 -15.60 -36.60 -15.49
CA SER A 799 -15.30 -35.49 -14.57
C SER A 799 -15.98 -34.20 -15.00
N LYS A 800 -16.15 -33.27 -14.05
CA LYS A 800 -16.70 -31.94 -14.31
C LYS A 800 -15.76 -30.84 -13.84
N LEU A 801 -15.41 -29.94 -14.76
CA LEU A 801 -14.62 -28.73 -14.49
C LEU A 801 -15.43 -27.72 -13.67
N THR A 802 -14.84 -27.26 -12.57
CA THR A 802 -15.37 -26.21 -11.69
C THR A 802 -14.24 -25.21 -11.41
N GLY A 803 -14.26 -24.07 -12.11
CA GLY A 803 -13.16 -23.11 -12.08
C GLY A 803 -11.94 -23.62 -12.84
N VAL A 804 -10.86 -23.93 -12.13
CA VAL A 804 -9.58 -24.46 -12.67
C VAL A 804 -9.38 -25.96 -12.41
N HIS A 805 -10.30 -26.56 -11.64
CA HIS A 805 -10.18 -27.89 -11.06
C HIS A 805 -11.33 -28.79 -11.53
N PHE A 806 -11.07 -30.06 -11.81
CA PHE A 806 -12.08 -31.06 -12.16
C PHE A 806 -12.01 -32.26 -11.24
N VAL A 807 -13.18 -32.75 -10.84
CA VAL A 807 -13.33 -34.00 -10.07
C VAL A 807 -14.29 -34.91 -10.82
N GLY A 808 -14.05 -36.20 -10.76
CA GLY A 808 -14.85 -37.22 -11.41
C GLY A 808 -14.73 -38.59 -10.79
N SER A 809 -15.52 -39.52 -11.31
CA SER A 809 -15.50 -40.92 -10.94
C SER A 809 -15.55 -41.82 -12.18
N GLY A 810 -15.12 -43.06 -12.00
CA GLY A 810 -15.10 -44.10 -13.03
C GLY A 810 -15.54 -45.42 -12.44
N ASN A 811 -16.34 -46.19 -13.19
CA ASN A 811 -16.77 -47.53 -12.82
C ASN A 811 -16.62 -48.45 -14.04
N SER A 812 -15.77 -49.48 -13.96
CA SER A 812 -15.62 -50.48 -15.04
C SER A 812 -15.47 -51.90 -14.46
N GLY A 813 -16.26 -52.85 -14.96
CA GLY A 813 -16.16 -54.27 -14.56
C GLY A 813 -16.35 -54.56 -13.06
N GLY A 814 -17.05 -53.70 -12.31
CA GLY A 814 -17.19 -53.78 -10.85
C GLY A 814 -16.09 -53.07 -10.06
N SER A 815 -15.07 -52.52 -10.74
CA SER A 815 -14.10 -51.60 -10.16
C SER A 815 -14.73 -50.23 -9.94
N THR A 816 -14.30 -49.54 -8.88
CA THR A 816 -14.64 -48.15 -8.60
C THR A 816 -13.40 -47.27 -8.68
N GLY A 817 -13.55 -45.98 -8.99
CA GLY A 817 -12.45 -45.04 -8.97
C GLY A 817 -12.87 -43.58 -8.88
N THR A 818 -11.94 -42.77 -8.38
CA THR A 818 -12.06 -41.31 -8.25
C THR A 818 -10.87 -40.66 -8.94
N ILE A 819 -11.10 -39.53 -9.61
CA ILE A 819 -10.06 -38.68 -10.20
C ILE A 819 -10.30 -37.21 -9.82
N ASP A 820 -9.22 -36.49 -9.58
CA ASP A 820 -9.20 -35.11 -9.08
C ASP A 820 -8.00 -34.42 -9.73
N GLY A 821 -8.20 -33.37 -10.51
CA GLY A 821 -7.17 -32.86 -11.43
C GLY A 821 -7.31 -31.43 -11.91
N ARG A 822 -6.17 -30.85 -12.31
CA ARG A 822 -5.98 -29.44 -12.62
C ARG A 822 -5.31 -29.25 -13.98
N PHE A 823 -5.53 -28.08 -14.55
CA PHE A 823 -4.83 -27.62 -15.74
C PHE A 823 -3.63 -26.76 -15.35
N TYR A 824 -2.59 -26.80 -16.18
CA TYR A 824 -1.32 -26.12 -15.96
C TYR A 824 -0.88 -25.35 -17.22
N GLY A 825 -0.09 -24.30 -17.00
CA GLY A 825 0.40 -23.41 -18.05
C GLY A 825 -0.60 -22.33 -18.47
N PRO A 826 -0.21 -21.45 -19.41
CA PRO A 826 -0.89 -20.19 -19.65
C PRO A 826 -2.31 -20.33 -20.21
N SER A 827 -2.61 -21.42 -20.92
CA SER A 827 -3.88 -21.64 -21.62
C SER A 827 -4.39 -23.09 -21.48
N ALA A 828 -4.19 -23.70 -20.30
CA ALA A 828 -4.45 -25.12 -20.06
C ALA A 828 -3.66 -26.04 -21.01
N ASN A 829 -2.38 -25.73 -21.25
CA ASN A 829 -1.50 -26.46 -22.17
C ASN A 829 -1.08 -27.83 -21.62
N GLU A 830 -1.15 -28.00 -20.30
CA GLU A 830 -0.83 -29.22 -19.59
C GLU A 830 -1.96 -29.56 -18.62
N VAL A 831 -2.03 -30.83 -18.23
CA VAL A 831 -3.01 -31.35 -17.27
C VAL A 831 -2.30 -32.31 -16.31
N GLY A 832 -2.73 -32.33 -15.06
CA GLY A 832 -2.30 -33.34 -14.10
C GLY A 832 -3.41 -33.67 -13.12
N ALA A 833 -3.52 -34.93 -12.72
CA ALA A 833 -4.59 -35.39 -11.83
C ALA A 833 -4.12 -36.49 -10.89
N ASN A 834 -4.62 -36.48 -9.67
CA ASN A 834 -4.56 -37.60 -8.74
C ASN A 834 -5.69 -38.59 -9.04
N TRP A 835 -5.42 -39.89 -8.94
CA TRP A 835 -6.40 -40.94 -9.17
C TRP A 835 -6.32 -42.05 -8.12
N LEU A 836 -7.48 -42.63 -7.82
CA LEU A 836 -7.69 -43.78 -6.94
C LEU A 836 -8.55 -44.81 -7.67
N ILE A 837 -8.18 -46.08 -7.59
CA ILE A 837 -8.93 -47.19 -8.20
C ILE A 837 -8.99 -48.36 -7.21
N GLN A 838 -10.15 -48.99 -7.08
CA GLN A 838 -10.33 -50.27 -6.39
C GLN A 838 -10.91 -51.29 -7.37
N GLN A 839 -10.15 -52.33 -7.69
CA GLN A 839 -10.53 -53.39 -8.64
C GLN A 839 -10.75 -54.71 -7.90
N PRO A 840 -11.99 -55.24 -7.81
CA PRO A 840 -12.24 -56.56 -7.24
C PRO A 840 -11.71 -57.67 -8.15
N LEU A 841 -11.30 -58.80 -7.55
CA LEU A 841 -10.83 -59.99 -8.24
C LEU A 841 -11.76 -61.17 -7.99
N SER A 842 -11.84 -62.10 -8.94
CA SER A 842 -12.65 -63.32 -8.84
C SER A 842 -12.26 -64.24 -7.67
N SER A 843 -11.06 -64.08 -7.11
CA SER A 843 -10.58 -64.76 -5.91
C SER A 843 -11.10 -64.19 -4.59
N GLY A 844 -11.90 -63.11 -4.62
CA GLY A 844 -12.33 -62.36 -3.42
C GLY A 844 -11.26 -61.40 -2.88
N ALA A 845 -10.06 -61.38 -3.46
CA ALA A 845 -9.07 -60.33 -3.27
C ALA A 845 -9.44 -59.06 -4.06
N ARG A 846 -8.68 -57.98 -3.88
CA ARG A 846 -8.78 -56.77 -4.72
C ARG A 846 -7.41 -56.12 -4.94
N TYR A 847 -7.31 -55.31 -5.98
CA TYR A 847 -6.24 -54.32 -6.11
C TYR A 847 -6.73 -52.96 -5.61
N ASP A 848 -5.97 -52.34 -4.71
CA ASP A 848 -6.11 -50.95 -4.30
C ASP A 848 -4.98 -50.15 -4.98
N LEU A 849 -5.28 -49.33 -5.98
CA LEU A 849 -4.32 -48.55 -6.76
C LEU A 849 -4.47 -47.05 -6.47
N ALA A 850 -3.35 -46.31 -6.51
CA ALA A 850 -3.31 -44.86 -6.33
C ALA A 850 -2.14 -44.24 -7.10
N GLY A 851 -2.30 -43.04 -7.64
CA GLY A 851 -1.22 -42.35 -8.33
C GLY A 851 -1.59 -41.01 -8.93
N VAL A 852 -0.69 -40.52 -9.78
CA VAL A 852 -0.85 -39.29 -10.57
C VAL A 852 -0.88 -39.60 -12.05
N LEU A 853 -1.50 -38.72 -12.83
CA LEU A 853 -1.28 -38.59 -14.26
C LEU A 853 -0.73 -37.20 -14.57
N LEU A 854 0.03 -37.10 -15.65
CA LEU A 854 0.48 -35.86 -16.27
C LEU A 854 0.32 -35.97 -17.78
N GLY A 855 -0.17 -34.92 -18.43
CA GLY A 855 -0.38 -34.88 -19.87
C GLY A 855 -0.23 -33.49 -20.48
N GLN A 856 -0.04 -33.44 -21.79
CA GLN A 856 0.11 -32.23 -22.58
C GLN A 856 -0.93 -32.20 -23.69
N THR A 857 -1.41 -31.01 -24.07
CA THR A 857 -2.31 -30.83 -25.22
C THR A 857 -1.70 -31.41 -26.49
N VAL A 858 -2.46 -32.19 -27.24
CA VAL A 858 -2.12 -32.59 -28.61
C VAL A 858 -2.92 -31.76 -29.62
N PRO A 859 -2.35 -31.44 -30.81
CA PRO A 859 -3.06 -30.73 -31.89
C PRO A 859 -4.31 -31.45 -32.41
#